data_AF-A0A5S5C279-F1
#
_entry.id   AF-A0A5S5C279-F1
#
_cell.length_a   1.000
_cell.length_b   1.000
_cell.length_c   1.000
_cell.angle_alpha   90.00
_cell.angle_beta   90.00
_cell.angle_gamma   90.00
#
_symmetry.space_group_name_H-M   'P 1'
#
loop_
_entity.id
_entity.type
_entity.pdbx_description
1 polymer ?
#
loop_
_entity_poly.entity_id
_entity_poly.type
_entity_poly.pdbx_seq_one_letter_code
_entity_poly.pdbx_strand_id
1 'polypeptide(L)'
;MNRSYQILPFSQVKENLPKDCWAYSRNESNKGEFEEELVAYFSTDAWLDKLNLDMPFEMDNIFLILVDGNLSVHNYIYNKNTDGATGLIVKGNLTAGNMLVGGQEIYITGNLAVNELFWGDYNHGDLRVGGDVNAAIFAATDEYHVSITGTQYSKHHLSEWDEDGDWKQLDSGDIEQWLCAELYVEDEDEDEEGFRLTRGREVLDKLDSGQSLLNPLMTASVEPPQEEWGRFRERVTVEKIEEILSLPIVQEKYNDYYDLDRNGYWFGKLFFGFRLPGQGKCPRVDVGKEIVQHQGEEDFCFFHYEVLLDEQGQKYIGLSFQAGNGYEQQSEQIMPDDTDKLKKAIFYFEKLAQIVPIHNKKYIEDKNELEAIAAEKELVIQTLMNQEDLLDQTCELFGHTFRIITLKQAEQLLHELIHPGENRKLYYSILANYGSYDTDRPAYFLLMEEDAHLTHLDMEQFADCEERIGFRIEGYIFMSHLTVDQYMMAYDTDYSPPLVVFGNLQAKHIFLSGHSFYVGGNLQCECLYGFYNHGELIVSGQLEAGVVIARDFQMWINQIRSNVLIADNCIHGMTVFENEDNTYERMWTVYPSTFRSKDVLQEELVDPDHDGCWPNEQMLLKAFIDGKTVTDEAKRKQKYASFPEELSDKFQEVFGDPIFQKETSYTIAQKETANVFFYHSNGDEWKQIGYTNFIHHYGLRIVWYARQNRWQLIQDMYAEDGDLVCMFPSELEDEYAPSLAVKYWIPEAVQVFKAERRRLEQMNQPQDDLLSVLVEKENHPAIDRIVKALDLYIPTGTIVATDPVVSMERSGFKRQTPIGTFPVYLYFDHQYDRVACAELRFSEEEVHTWEMALLPEQEMKELQDGEAYGYLVDSGYGCFMDADSAKSMIQHEQLLEKQLGHDFISYYDNFLSDLLETKDGNLDYGEIVPDPQKPHNVALFSSGWGDGFYVSYFGLNKEGEVVRLVTDFGVI
;
A
#
# COMPACT_ATOMS: atom_id res chain seq x y z
N MET A 1 43.72 -5.87 24.85
CA MET A 1 44.77 -5.25 25.70
C MET A 1 45.30 -4.00 25.01
N ASN A 2 44.78 -2.84 25.37
CA ASN A 2 45.49 -1.56 25.21
C ASN A 2 45.26 -0.78 26.52
N ARG A 3 46.06 -1.08 27.55
CA ARG A 3 46.03 -0.42 28.87
C ARG A 3 46.87 0.86 28.87
N SER A 4 46.91 1.61 27.77
CA SER A 4 47.78 2.79 27.71
C SER A 4 47.05 4.04 28.19
N TYR A 5 46.74 4.08 29.49
CA TYR A 5 46.46 5.34 30.17
C TYR A 5 47.76 5.90 30.75
N GLN A 6 47.81 7.22 30.93
CA GLN A 6 48.89 7.91 31.61
C GLN A 6 48.37 8.45 32.94
N ILE A 7 49.17 8.36 33.99
CA ILE A 7 48.88 9.06 35.25
C ILE A 7 49.59 10.40 35.19
N LEU A 8 48.81 11.47 35.09
CA LEU A 8 49.30 12.83 34.92
C LEU A 8 48.71 13.73 36.01
N PRO A 9 49.45 14.74 36.50
CA PRO A 9 48.86 15.80 37.31
C PRO A 9 47.74 16.51 36.53
N PHE A 10 46.69 16.94 37.21
CA PHE A 10 45.55 17.66 36.62
C PHE A 10 46.01 18.83 35.75
N SER A 11 47.04 19.57 36.18
CA SER A 11 47.65 20.68 35.44
C SER A 11 48.07 20.35 34.00
N GLN A 12 48.40 19.10 33.71
CA GLN A 12 48.84 18.67 32.37
C GLN A 12 47.68 18.30 31.44
N VAL A 13 46.51 17.98 31.98
CA VAL A 13 45.33 17.55 31.23
C VAL A 13 44.19 18.56 31.29
N LYS A 14 44.29 19.57 32.16
CA LYS A 14 43.29 20.61 32.41
C LYS A 14 42.65 21.19 31.14
N GLU A 15 43.47 21.53 30.14
CA GLU A 15 42.98 22.12 28.88
C GLU A 15 42.16 21.16 28.01
N ASN A 16 42.21 19.85 28.30
CA ASN A 16 41.45 18.84 27.58
C ASN A 16 40.07 18.58 28.19
N LEU A 17 39.79 19.06 29.41
CA LEU A 17 38.48 18.90 30.05
C LEU A 17 37.43 19.85 29.44
N PRO A 18 36.15 19.45 29.38
CA PRO A 18 35.04 20.37 29.16
C PRO A 18 35.07 21.51 30.19
N LYS A 19 34.89 22.76 29.74
CA LYS A 19 35.05 23.94 30.62
C LYS A 19 33.93 24.08 31.65
N ASP A 20 32.80 23.43 31.39
CA ASP A 20 31.58 23.42 32.16
C ASP A 20 31.47 22.21 33.12
N CYS A 21 32.42 21.27 33.07
CA CYS A 21 32.51 20.23 34.10
C CYS A 21 32.91 20.83 35.46
N TRP A 22 32.48 20.18 36.54
CA TRP A 22 32.72 20.61 37.91
C TRP A 22 34.21 20.70 38.25
N ALA A 23 35.00 19.70 37.83
CA ALA A 23 36.42 19.64 38.16
C ALA A 23 37.19 20.84 37.57
N TYR A 24 36.90 21.22 36.32
CA TYR A 24 37.49 22.40 35.67
C TYR A 24 37.00 23.69 36.34
N SER A 25 35.69 23.85 36.48
CA SER A 25 35.06 25.07 37.01
C SER A 25 35.48 25.37 38.46
N ARG A 26 35.56 24.34 39.31
CA ARG A 26 35.98 24.46 40.70
C ARG A 26 37.47 24.75 40.81
N ASN A 27 38.30 24.07 40.02
CA ASN A 27 39.75 24.32 40.00
C ASN A 27 40.06 25.80 39.66
N GLU A 28 39.38 26.35 38.64
CA GLU A 28 39.52 27.77 38.26
C GLU A 28 39.04 28.71 39.38
N SER A 29 37.88 28.41 39.98
CA SER A 29 37.29 29.25 41.02
C SER A 29 38.12 29.27 42.32
N ASN A 30 38.81 28.17 42.62
CA ASN A 30 39.59 27.97 43.83
C ASN A 30 41.11 28.09 43.64
N LYS A 31 41.55 28.79 42.59
CA LYS A 31 42.97 29.14 42.33
C LYS A 31 43.89 27.93 42.13
N GLY A 32 43.43 26.92 41.38
CA GLY A 32 44.23 25.74 41.07
C GLY A 32 44.24 24.69 42.20
N GLU A 33 43.09 24.49 42.86
CA GLU A 33 42.92 23.53 43.97
C GLU A 33 43.40 22.11 43.62
N PHE A 34 43.21 21.69 42.36
CA PHE A 34 43.45 20.31 41.90
C PHE A 34 44.71 20.14 41.04
N GLU A 35 45.51 21.18 40.79
CA GLU A 35 46.60 21.16 39.79
C GLU A 35 47.61 20.00 39.96
N GLU A 36 47.82 19.53 41.19
CA GLU A 36 48.72 18.43 41.57
C GLU A 36 48.02 17.08 41.75
N GLU A 37 46.69 17.03 41.71
CA GLU A 37 45.90 15.81 41.84
C GLU A 37 46.12 14.89 40.64
N LEU A 38 46.08 13.57 40.86
CA LEU A 38 46.40 12.59 39.81
C LEU A 38 45.17 12.27 38.95
N VAL A 39 45.35 12.34 37.64
CA VAL A 39 44.34 12.00 36.63
C VAL A 39 44.80 10.79 35.82
N ALA A 40 43.93 9.79 35.68
CA ALA A 40 44.11 8.72 34.73
C ALA A 40 43.61 9.16 33.35
N TYR A 41 44.53 9.44 32.44
CA TYR A 41 44.26 10.01 31.14
C TYR A 41 44.37 8.98 30.01
N PHE A 42 43.28 8.79 29.27
CA PHE A 42 43.22 8.05 28.02
C PHE A 42 43.12 9.06 26.88
N SER A 43 44.11 9.07 25.98
CA SER A 43 44.16 10.02 24.87
C SER A 43 43.33 9.60 23.65
N THR A 44 42.64 8.46 23.72
CA THR A 44 41.81 7.85 22.67
C THR A 44 40.73 7.00 23.32
N ASP A 45 39.91 6.34 22.49
CA ASP A 45 38.96 5.31 22.91
C ASP A 45 39.57 4.25 23.84
N ALA A 46 38.79 3.83 24.83
CA ALA A 46 39.20 2.92 25.88
C ALA A 46 38.20 1.77 26.05
N TRP A 47 38.73 0.55 26.21
CA TRP A 47 37.96 -0.65 26.51
C TRP A 47 38.42 -1.27 27.82
N LEU A 48 37.51 -1.36 28.79
CA LEU A 48 37.74 -1.95 30.09
C LEU A 48 36.80 -3.13 30.30
N ASP A 49 37.26 -4.11 31.07
CA ASP A 49 36.40 -5.22 31.49
C ASP A 49 35.43 -4.75 32.59
N LYS A 50 35.99 -4.06 33.60
CA LYS A 50 35.26 -3.43 34.71
C LYS A 50 35.99 -2.18 35.18
N LEU A 51 35.26 -1.26 35.81
CA LEU A 51 35.82 -0.03 36.37
C LEU A 51 35.27 0.20 37.79
N ASN A 52 36.16 0.18 38.78
CA ASN A 52 35.82 0.51 40.16
C ASN A 52 36.31 1.92 40.48
N LEU A 53 35.40 2.87 40.73
CA LEU A 53 35.76 4.27 41.00
C LEU A 53 36.19 4.51 42.46
N ASP A 54 36.08 3.54 43.36
CA ASP A 54 36.70 3.66 44.70
C ASP A 54 38.22 3.52 44.64
N MET A 55 38.72 2.68 43.72
CA MET A 55 40.14 2.35 43.57
C MET A 55 40.44 2.01 42.10
N PRO A 56 40.35 3.01 41.20
CA PRO A 56 40.47 2.76 39.77
C PRO A 56 41.86 2.22 39.44
N PHE A 57 41.88 1.16 38.64
CA PHE A 57 43.10 0.45 38.24
C PHE A 57 43.96 -0.05 39.41
N GLU A 58 43.34 -0.33 40.57
CA GLU A 58 44.02 -0.75 41.80
C GLU A 58 45.00 0.31 42.35
N MET A 59 44.75 1.59 42.05
CA MET A 59 45.54 2.72 42.53
C MET A 59 44.74 3.60 43.49
N ASP A 60 45.37 3.94 44.61
CA ASP A 60 44.84 4.95 45.53
C ASP A 60 45.13 6.37 45.00
N ASN A 61 44.26 7.33 45.33
CA ASN A 61 44.41 8.77 45.05
C ASN A 61 44.37 9.16 43.56
N ILE A 62 43.60 8.45 42.72
CA ILE A 62 43.21 8.98 41.41
C ILE A 62 41.99 9.88 41.62
N PHE A 63 42.16 11.17 41.36
CA PHE A 63 41.11 12.17 41.50
C PHE A 63 40.07 12.07 40.37
N LEU A 64 40.54 11.86 39.14
CA LEU A 64 39.70 11.89 37.95
C LEU A 64 40.18 10.88 36.90
N ILE A 65 39.24 10.30 36.16
CA ILE A 65 39.51 9.57 34.92
C ILE A 65 39.03 10.44 33.75
N LEU A 66 39.91 10.70 32.79
CA LEU A 66 39.58 11.46 31.59
C LEU A 66 39.84 10.60 30.34
N VAL A 67 38.81 10.43 29.52
CA VAL A 67 38.86 9.73 28.24
C VAL A 67 38.59 10.70 27.10
N ASP A 68 39.62 10.97 26.29
CA ASP A 68 39.57 11.80 25.07
C ASP A 68 39.10 10.97 23.87
N GLY A 69 37.94 10.33 24.03
CA GLY A 69 37.35 9.36 23.10
C GLY A 69 36.14 8.64 23.71
N ASN A 70 35.72 7.53 23.11
CA ASN A 70 34.67 6.66 23.63
C ASN A 70 35.19 5.75 24.75
N LEU A 71 34.35 5.43 25.73
CA LEU A 71 34.66 4.46 26.77
C LEU A 71 33.65 3.30 26.71
N SER A 72 34.16 2.08 26.57
CA SER A 72 33.36 0.86 26.67
C SER A 72 33.81 0.01 27.84
N VAL A 73 32.92 -0.22 28.80
CA VAL A 73 33.13 -1.07 29.97
C VAL A 73 32.25 -2.32 29.82
N HIS A 74 32.85 -3.47 29.56
CA HIS A 74 32.09 -4.68 29.21
C HIS A 74 31.09 -5.10 30.29
N ASN A 75 31.52 -5.09 31.55
CA ASN A 75 30.74 -5.61 32.67
C ASN A 75 30.12 -4.49 33.50
N TYR A 76 30.88 -3.78 34.32
CA TYR A 76 30.29 -2.75 35.19
C TYR A 76 31.20 -1.57 35.52
N ILE A 77 30.57 -0.43 35.79
CA ILE A 77 31.13 0.73 36.49
C ILE A 77 30.51 0.78 37.88
N TYR A 78 31.34 0.85 38.91
CA TYR A 78 30.87 0.67 40.29
C TYR A 78 31.67 1.51 41.28
N ASN A 79 31.00 2.03 42.31
CA ASN A 79 31.66 2.46 43.55
C ASN A 79 30.76 2.27 44.76
N LYS A 80 31.39 1.94 45.89
CA LYS A 80 30.76 1.83 47.19
C LYS A 80 30.73 3.16 47.93
N ASN A 81 31.75 4.00 47.75
CA ASN A 81 31.85 5.30 48.42
C ASN A 81 31.07 6.36 47.64
N THR A 82 29.89 6.74 48.13
CA THR A 82 28.99 7.72 47.49
C THR A 82 29.37 9.18 47.78
N ASP A 83 30.42 9.46 48.57
CA ASP A 83 30.90 10.82 48.85
C ASP A 83 32.17 11.18 48.06
N GLY A 84 33.07 10.21 47.89
CA GLY A 84 34.47 10.46 47.53
C GLY A 84 35.04 9.54 46.47
N ALA A 85 34.20 8.95 45.61
CA ALA A 85 34.66 8.18 44.46
C ALA A 85 35.41 9.04 43.43
N THR A 86 36.24 8.41 42.60
CA THR A 86 36.92 9.07 41.48
C THR A 86 35.92 9.56 40.43
N GLY A 87 36.03 10.82 40.00
CA GLY A 87 35.19 11.36 38.92
C GLY A 87 35.52 10.76 37.55
N LEU A 88 34.57 10.77 36.61
CA LEU A 88 34.73 10.18 35.28
C LEU A 88 34.29 11.16 34.19
N ILE A 89 35.19 11.50 33.27
CA ILE A 89 34.88 12.36 32.12
C ILE A 89 35.18 11.60 30.82
N VAL A 90 34.17 11.51 29.94
CA VAL A 90 34.23 10.84 28.64
C VAL A 90 33.83 11.84 27.56
N LYS A 91 34.75 12.14 26.63
CA LYS A 91 34.52 13.09 25.53
C LYS A 91 33.84 12.50 24.29
N GLY A 92 33.48 11.23 24.35
CA GLY A 92 32.68 10.51 23.36
C GLY A 92 31.49 9.81 24.03
N ASN A 93 31.13 8.65 23.50
CA ASN A 93 30.07 7.81 24.04
C ASN A 93 30.59 6.91 25.17
N LEU A 94 29.74 6.64 26.17
CA LEU A 94 29.99 5.67 27.24
C LEU A 94 29.05 4.47 27.10
N THR A 95 29.59 3.25 27.03
CA THR A 95 28.80 2.01 27.10
C THR A 95 29.21 1.17 28.29
N ALA A 96 28.26 0.68 29.09
CA ALA A 96 28.51 -0.20 30.24
C ALA A 96 27.51 -1.35 30.31
N GLY A 97 27.88 -2.50 30.89
CA GLY A 97 26.89 -3.54 31.20
C GLY A 97 25.94 -3.09 32.33
N ASN A 98 26.53 -2.64 33.44
CA ASN A 98 25.84 -2.07 34.60
C ASN A 98 26.59 -0.84 35.12
N MET A 99 25.87 0.13 35.70
CA MET A 99 26.46 1.30 36.35
C MET A 99 25.82 1.51 37.72
N LEU A 100 26.56 1.26 38.80
CA LEU A 100 26.11 1.49 40.18
C LEU A 100 27.02 2.54 40.80
N VAL A 101 26.59 3.80 40.72
CA VAL A 101 27.45 4.97 40.93
C VAL A 101 26.90 5.92 41.99
N GLY A 102 27.77 6.77 42.50
CA GLY A 102 27.47 7.73 43.57
C GLY A 102 28.69 8.63 43.84
N GLY A 103 28.49 9.82 44.38
CA GLY A 103 29.58 10.78 44.58
C GLY A 103 29.98 11.48 43.29
N GLN A 104 31.26 11.82 43.10
CA GLN A 104 31.74 12.79 42.09
C GLN A 104 31.16 12.70 40.67
N GLU A 105 31.21 13.83 39.94
CA GLU A 105 30.64 14.01 38.61
C GLU A 105 31.07 12.93 37.59
N ILE A 106 30.08 12.38 36.89
CA ILE A 106 30.24 11.60 35.66
C ILE A 106 29.78 12.47 34.50
N TYR A 107 30.71 12.87 33.63
CA TYR A 107 30.48 13.81 32.54
C TYR A 107 30.72 13.14 31.19
N ILE A 108 29.69 13.05 30.36
CA ILE A 108 29.72 12.40 29.05
C ILE A 108 29.27 13.40 28.00
N THR A 109 30.11 13.74 27.02
CA THR A 109 29.70 14.69 25.97
C THR A 109 28.87 14.03 24.86
N GLY A 110 28.98 12.71 24.70
CA GLY A 110 28.18 11.91 23.76
C GLY A 110 27.02 11.17 24.44
N ASN A 111 26.68 10.00 23.91
CA ASN A 111 25.58 9.15 24.40
C ASN A 111 26.05 8.23 25.54
N LEU A 112 25.13 7.90 26.45
CA LEU A 112 25.30 6.88 27.49
C LEU A 112 24.40 5.67 27.18
N ALA A 113 24.97 4.48 27.10
CA ALA A 113 24.21 3.23 27.00
C ALA A 113 24.62 2.24 28.11
N VAL A 114 23.65 1.81 28.90
CA VAL A 114 23.83 0.82 29.98
C VAL A 114 22.95 -0.39 29.68
N ASN A 115 23.54 -1.59 29.56
CA ASN A 115 22.77 -2.76 29.09
C ASN A 115 21.65 -3.17 30.04
N GLU A 116 21.87 -3.11 31.35
CA GLU A 116 20.91 -3.51 32.38
C GLU A 116 20.50 -2.33 33.27
N LEU A 117 21.26 -2.06 34.33
CA LEU A 117 20.90 -1.07 35.34
C LEU A 117 21.87 0.11 35.33
N PHE A 118 21.34 1.31 35.11
CA PHE A 118 21.95 2.53 35.63
C PHE A 118 21.31 2.84 36.99
N TRP A 119 22.12 2.96 38.03
CA TRP A 119 21.69 3.40 39.35
C TRP A 119 22.66 4.45 39.90
N GLY A 120 22.20 5.70 39.95
CA GLY A 120 22.84 6.80 40.66
C GLY A 120 22.21 6.97 42.05
N ASP A 121 23.04 7.11 43.07
CA ASP A 121 22.60 7.20 44.47
C ASP A 121 23.37 8.29 45.20
N TYR A 122 22.66 8.99 46.09
CA TYR A 122 23.16 10.03 46.98
C TYR A 122 23.44 11.40 46.32
N ASN A 123 23.06 12.45 47.04
CA ASN A 123 23.00 13.83 46.53
C ASN A 123 24.35 14.49 46.24
N HIS A 124 25.46 13.84 46.61
CA HIS A 124 26.80 14.30 46.24
C HIS A 124 27.22 13.88 44.83
N GLY A 125 26.34 13.22 44.06
CA GLY A 125 26.62 12.86 42.68
C GLY A 125 25.81 13.53 41.61
N ASP A 126 26.45 13.60 40.44
CA ASP A 126 26.00 14.34 39.27
C ASP A 126 26.35 13.52 38.02
N LEU A 127 25.33 13.11 37.27
CA LEU A 127 25.47 12.57 35.92
C LEU A 127 25.11 13.67 34.91
N ARG A 128 26.03 13.96 33.98
CA ARG A 128 25.77 14.80 32.81
C ARG A 128 25.99 14.04 31.52
N VAL A 129 24.99 14.09 30.65
CA VAL A 129 25.04 13.48 29.33
C VAL A 129 24.66 14.51 28.26
N GLY A 130 25.59 14.76 27.34
CA GLY A 130 25.40 15.70 26.22
C GLY A 130 24.55 15.14 25.09
N GLY A 131 24.46 13.81 24.98
CA GLY A 131 23.60 13.10 24.02
C GLY A 131 22.46 12.32 24.70
N ASP A 132 22.04 11.24 24.05
CA ASP A 132 20.96 10.37 24.51
C ASP A 132 21.43 9.42 25.61
N VAL A 133 20.49 9.03 26.48
CA VAL A 133 20.70 8.00 27.51
C VAL A 133 19.85 6.79 27.20
N ASN A 134 20.42 5.59 27.32
CA ASN A 134 19.70 4.34 27.20
C ASN A 134 20.04 3.39 28.36
N ALA A 135 19.04 2.86 29.06
CA ALA A 135 19.19 1.81 30.05
C ALA A 135 17.93 0.95 30.16
N ALA A 136 18.05 -0.37 30.41
CA ALA A 136 16.86 -1.20 30.65
C ALA A 136 16.10 -0.73 31.90
N ILE A 137 16.84 -0.41 32.98
CA ILE A 137 16.33 0.25 34.16
C ILE A 137 17.22 1.47 34.45
N PHE A 138 16.57 2.62 34.59
CA PHE A 138 17.24 3.86 35.01
C PHE A 138 16.75 4.26 36.39
N ALA A 139 17.66 4.28 37.37
CA ALA A 139 17.38 4.56 38.77
C ALA A 139 18.18 5.76 39.29
N ALA A 140 17.50 6.68 39.97
CA ALA A 140 18.10 7.80 40.69
C ALA A 140 17.48 7.94 42.08
N THR A 141 18.27 7.68 43.12
CA THR A 141 17.82 7.66 44.53
C THR A 141 18.59 8.67 45.37
N ASP A 142 18.01 9.07 46.51
CA ASP A 142 18.64 9.95 47.49
C ASP A 142 19.19 11.26 46.87
N GLU A 143 18.36 11.92 46.05
CA GLU A 143 18.62 13.19 45.35
C GLU A 143 19.81 13.18 44.38
N TYR A 144 20.23 12.02 43.85
CA TYR A 144 21.28 11.95 42.83
C TYR A 144 20.94 12.82 41.61
N HIS A 145 21.84 13.75 41.24
CA HIS A 145 21.56 14.72 40.19
C HIS A 145 21.78 14.13 38.80
N VAL A 146 20.80 14.30 37.91
CA VAL A 146 20.85 13.83 36.52
C VAL A 146 20.52 14.99 35.57
N SER A 147 21.39 15.24 34.60
CA SER A 147 21.21 16.25 33.55
C SER A 147 21.47 15.62 32.19
N ILE A 148 20.42 15.45 31.39
CA ILE A 148 20.48 14.84 30.06
C ILE A 148 20.05 15.89 29.03
N THR A 149 20.90 16.14 28.03
CA THR A 149 20.60 17.09 26.94
C THR A 149 19.80 16.43 25.82
N GLY A 150 20.07 15.15 25.55
CA GLY A 150 19.31 14.33 24.61
C GLY A 150 18.06 13.70 25.24
N THR A 151 17.59 12.61 24.65
CA THR A 151 16.43 11.86 25.14
C THR A 151 16.87 10.71 26.04
N GLN A 152 16.13 10.49 27.13
CA GLN A 152 16.31 9.31 27.98
C GLN A 152 15.35 8.20 27.53
N TYR A 153 15.92 7.08 27.11
CA TYR A 153 15.22 5.84 26.76
C TYR A 153 15.44 4.84 27.89
N SER A 154 14.39 4.54 28.64
CA SER A 154 14.44 3.47 29.63
C SER A 154 13.13 2.73 29.69
N LYS A 155 13.19 1.39 29.69
CA LYS A 155 12.00 0.53 29.77
C LYS A 155 11.28 0.73 31.10
N HIS A 156 12.06 0.93 32.15
CA HIS A 156 11.56 1.22 33.50
C HIS A 156 12.38 2.34 34.14
N HIS A 157 11.69 3.22 34.86
CA HIS A 157 12.29 4.34 35.58
C HIS A 157 11.98 4.21 37.08
N LEU A 158 13.02 4.24 37.91
CA LEU A 158 12.92 4.18 39.36
C LEU A 158 13.45 5.49 39.96
N SER A 159 12.55 6.33 40.47
CA SER A 159 12.94 7.53 41.21
C SER A 159 12.18 7.58 42.53
N GLU A 160 12.90 7.94 43.59
CA GLU A 160 12.29 8.26 44.91
C GLU A 160 11.60 9.63 44.90
N TRP A 161 11.54 10.28 43.75
CA TRP A 161 10.91 11.57 43.54
C TRP A 161 9.96 11.43 42.36
N ASP A 162 8.71 11.87 42.51
CA ASP A 162 7.78 11.91 41.38
C ASP A 162 7.96 13.17 40.51
N GLU A 163 7.16 13.31 39.46
CA GLU A 163 7.23 14.42 38.51
C GLU A 163 7.06 15.81 39.16
N ASP A 164 6.49 15.87 40.36
CA ASP A 164 6.31 17.10 41.13
C ASP A 164 7.45 17.36 42.13
N GLY A 165 8.41 16.43 42.23
CA GLY A 165 9.54 16.49 43.17
C GLY A 165 9.13 16.16 44.61
N ASP A 166 8.08 15.36 44.80
CA ASP A 166 7.69 14.85 46.11
C ASP A 166 8.33 13.47 46.36
N TRP A 167 8.82 13.28 47.60
CA TRP A 167 9.48 12.03 47.99
C TRP A 167 8.47 10.87 48.05
N LYS A 168 8.77 9.78 47.35
CA LYS A 168 8.05 8.51 47.36
C LYS A 168 9.01 7.38 47.69
N GLN A 169 8.57 6.48 48.56
CA GLN A 169 9.25 5.21 48.77
C GLN A 169 9.20 4.37 47.49
N LEU A 170 10.25 3.60 47.23
CA LEU A 170 10.29 2.67 46.12
C LEU A 170 9.23 1.57 46.31
N ASP A 171 8.39 1.35 45.30
CA ASP A 171 7.33 0.33 45.35
C ASP A 171 7.93 -1.09 45.34
N SER A 172 7.54 -1.87 46.35
CA SER A 172 7.84 -3.31 46.47
C SER A 172 7.55 -4.11 45.20
N GLY A 173 6.46 -3.79 44.47
CA GLY A 173 6.07 -4.51 43.26
C GLY A 173 7.04 -4.31 42.11
N ASP A 174 7.51 -3.07 41.91
CA ASP A 174 8.39 -2.70 40.82
C ASP A 174 9.81 -3.21 41.04
N ILE A 175 10.34 -3.08 42.27
CA ILE A 175 11.67 -3.59 42.63
C ILE A 175 11.71 -5.10 42.51
N GLU A 176 10.75 -5.81 43.10
CA GLU A 176 10.71 -7.26 43.07
C GLU A 176 10.50 -7.79 41.65
N GLN A 177 9.76 -7.07 40.79
CA GLN A 177 9.55 -7.47 39.41
C GLN A 177 10.81 -7.25 38.55
N TRP A 178 11.54 -6.16 38.77
CA TRP A 178 12.58 -5.72 37.83
C TRP A 178 14.00 -6.10 38.25
N LEU A 179 14.29 -6.14 39.55
CA LEU A 179 15.65 -6.29 40.09
C LEU A 179 15.84 -7.63 40.82
N CYS A 180 17.09 -8.12 40.86
CA CYS A 180 17.41 -9.32 41.65
C CYS A 180 17.33 -9.02 43.15
N ALA A 181 16.92 -10.02 43.94
CA ALA A 181 16.73 -9.91 45.39
C ALA A 181 17.97 -9.42 46.16
N GLU A 182 19.17 -9.65 45.63
CA GLU A 182 20.43 -9.23 46.24
C GLU A 182 20.69 -7.72 46.13
N LEU A 183 19.93 -7.00 45.29
CA LEU A 183 20.10 -5.56 45.04
C LEU A 183 19.23 -4.70 45.97
N TYR A 184 18.33 -5.28 46.76
CA TYR A 184 17.48 -4.53 47.69
C TYR A 184 17.39 -5.24 49.03
N VAL A 185 17.11 -4.46 50.08
CA VAL A 185 16.86 -4.98 51.43
C VAL A 185 15.62 -4.29 52.00
N GLU A 186 14.83 -5.04 52.76
CA GLU A 186 13.72 -4.48 53.54
C GLU A 186 14.28 -3.45 54.53
N ASP A 187 13.66 -2.27 54.56
CA ASP A 187 14.00 -1.22 55.51
C ASP A 187 13.15 -1.41 56.76
N GLU A 188 13.78 -1.84 57.86
CA GLU A 188 13.11 -2.09 59.16
C GLU A 188 13.19 -0.85 60.09
N ASP A 189 13.10 0.36 59.55
CA ASP A 189 13.02 1.56 60.38
C ASP A 189 11.59 1.72 60.95
N GLU A 190 11.50 2.06 62.25
CA GLU A 190 10.36 1.76 63.16
C GLU A 190 8.98 2.31 62.77
N ASP A 191 8.82 3.07 61.68
CA ASP A 191 7.56 3.73 61.31
C ASP A 191 7.13 3.59 59.82
N GLU A 192 7.91 2.95 58.94
CA GLU A 192 7.59 2.88 57.49
C GLU A 192 8.04 1.53 56.83
N GLU A 193 7.11 0.78 56.21
CA GLU A 193 7.43 -0.43 55.43
C GLU A 193 7.94 -0.02 54.03
N GLY A 194 9.23 -0.23 53.73
CA GLY A 194 9.82 0.13 52.43
C GLY A 194 11.04 -0.73 52.04
N PHE A 195 11.53 -0.55 50.81
CA PHE A 195 12.72 -1.20 50.29
C PHE A 195 13.81 -0.18 49.97
N ARG A 196 15.06 -0.51 50.27
CA ARG A 196 16.24 0.29 49.86
C ARG A 196 17.17 -0.51 48.98
N LEU A 197 17.64 0.11 47.90
CA LEU A 197 18.66 -0.48 47.05
C LEU A 197 20.00 -0.56 47.79
N THR A 198 20.78 -1.60 47.53
CA THR A 198 22.08 -1.84 48.15
C THR A 198 23.12 -2.18 47.10
N ARG A 199 24.35 -1.74 47.34
CA ARG A 199 25.55 -2.09 46.55
C ARG A 199 26.51 -2.92 47.39
N GLY A 200 25.96 -3.90 48.08
CA GLY A 200 26.68 -4.75 49.02
C GLY A 200 27.70 -5.69 48.37
N ARG A 201 28.38 -6.50 49.20
CA ARG A 201 29.35 -7.48 48.72
C ARG A 201 28.71 -8.50 47.75
N GLU A 202 27.46 -8.88 48.00
CA GLU A 202 26.72 -9.86 47.20
C GLU A 202 26.43 -9.35 45.78
N VAL A 203 26.05 -8.07 45.64
CA VAL A 203 25.87 -7.39 44.35
C VAL A 203 27.20 -7.35 43.59
N LEU A 204 28.29 -7.00 44.28
CA LEU A 204 29.61 -6.97 43.65
C LEU A 204 30.07 -8.38 43.21
N ASP A 205 29.81 -9.41 44.00
CA ASP A 205 30.13 -10.80 43.65
C ASP A 205 29.30 -11.28 42.43
N LYS A 206 28.03 -10.86 42.30
CA LYS A 206 27.22 -11.09 41.10
C LYS A 206 27.81 -10.44 39.87
N LEU A 207 28.10 -9.15 39.97
CA LEU A 207 28.72 -8.37 38.91
C LEU A 207 30.07 -9.00 38.49
N ASP A 208 30.93 -9.37 39.45
CA ASP A 208 32.21 -10.05 39.17
C ASP A 208 32.03 -11.42 38.49
N SER A 209 30.91 -12.10 38.75
CA SER A 209 30.57 -13.38 38.11
C SER A 209 29.83 -13.24 36.77
N GLY A 210 29.53 -12.01 36.34
CA GLY A 210 28.78 -11.73 35.11
C GLY A 210 27.30 -12.12 35.17
N GLN A 211 26.73 -12.21 36.37
CA GLN A 211 25.31 -12.47 36.56
C GLN A 211 24.50 -11.18 36.40
N SER A 212 23.31 -11.29 35.80
CA SER A 212 22.37 -10.19 35.62
C SER A 212 21.90 -9.63 36.96
N LEU A 213 21.73 -8.30 37.03
CA LEU A 213 21.06 -7.63 38.15
C LEU A 213 19.55 -7.53 37.99
N LEU A 214 19.00 -8.02 36.87
CA LEU A 214 17.57 -8.09 36.61
C LEU A 214 16.95 -9.33 37.25
N ASN A 215 15.66 -9.28 37.60
CA ASN A 215 14.93 -10.45 38.08
C ASN A 215 14.93 -11.58 37.02
N PRO A 216 15.12 -12.87 37.40
CA PRO A 216 14.99 -14.06 36.54
C PRO A 216 13.77 -14.10 35.60
N LEU A 217 12.61 -13.59 36.05
CA LEU A 217 11.38 -13.50 35.25
C LEU A 217 11.43 -12.37 34.22
N MET A 218 12.14 -11.28 34.54
CA MET A 218 12.48 -10.21 33.59
C MET A 218 13.55 -10.66 32.60
N THR A 219 14.51 -11.49 33.00
CA THR A 219 15.55 -12.06 32.10
C THR A 219 14.98 -13.03 31.07
N ALA A 220 13.75 -13.55 31.25
CA ALA A 220 13.01 -14.25 30.20
C ALA A 220 12.35 -13.30 29.16
N SER A 221 12.34 -11.98 29.44
CA SER A 221 11.74 -10.90 28.62
C SER A 221 12.73 -9.79 28.26
N VAL A 222 14.01 -9.98 28.59
CA VAL A 222 15.14 -9.11 28.23
C VAL A 222 16.17 -10.03 27.58
N GLU A 223 16.01 -10.29 26.28
CA GLU A 223 17.12 -10.77 25.47
C GLU A 223 18.18 -9.65 25.41
N PRO A 224 19.47 -9.95 25.58
CA PRO A 224 20.50 -8.93 25.57
C PRO A 224 20.53 -8.24 24.19
N PRO A 225 20.65 -6.89 24.13
CA PRO A 225 20.59 -6.10 22.89
C PRO A 225 21.72 -6.38 21.89
N GLN A 226 22.66 -7.28 22.19
CA GLN A 226 23.69 -7.72 21.24
C GLN A 226 23.25 -8.84 20.30
N GLU A 227 22.18 -9.60 20.59
CA GLU A 227 21.83 -10.74 19.73
C GLU A 227 21.15 -10.30 18.44
N GLU A 228 20.16 -9.38 18.47
CA GLU A 228 19.46 -8.94 17.25
C GLU A 228 20.32 -8.05 16.35
N TRP A 229 21.18 -7.18 16.90
CA TRP A 229 22.17 -6.47 16.08
C TRP A 229 23.25 -7.39 15.52
N GLY A 230 23.60 -8.45 16.28
CA GLY A 230 24.44 -9.54 15.80
C GLY A 230 23.79 -10.31 14.64
N ARG A 231 22.51 -10.67 14.79
CA ARG A 231 21.68 -11.30 13.74
C ARG A 231 21.53 -10.37 12.54
N PHE A 232 21.33 -9.08 12.75
CA PHE A 232 21.32 -8.08 11.67
C PHE A 232 22.65 -8.08 10.91
N ARG A 233 23.79 -7.99 11.60
CA ARG A 233 25.11 -8.03 10.95
C ARG A 233 25.42 -9.36 10.25
N GLU A 234 24.85 -10.46 10.72
CA GLU A 234 24.98 -11.77 10.09
C GLU A 234 24.08 -11.91 8.86
N ARG A 235 22.83 -11.41 8.93
CA ARG A 235 21.82 -11.56 7.88
C ARG A 235 21.89 -10.47 6.82
N VAL A 236 22.25 -9.25 7.19
CA VAL A 236 22.34 -8.05 6.35
C VAL A 236 23.81 -7.66 6.19
N THR A 237 24.43 -8.12 5.11
CA THR A 237 25.87 -7.90 4.86
C THR A 237 26.10 -6.97 3.67
N VAL A 238 27.28 -6.34 3.65
CA VAL A 238 27.74 -5.52 2.51
C VAL A 238 27.69 -6.33 1.22
N GLU A 239 28.15 -7.59 1.26
CA GLU A 239 28.18 -8.46 0.09
C GLU A 239 26.79 -8.72 -0.48
N LYS A 240 25.78 -8.96 0.36
CA LYS A 240 24.40 -9.18 -0.10
C LYS A 240 23.81 -7.94 -0.75
N ILE A 241 24.02 -6.77 -0.15
CA ILE A 241 23.54 -5.50 -0.74
C ILE A 241 24.24 -5.25 -2.08
N GLU A 242 25.55 -5.44 -2.15
CA GLU A 242 26.29 -5.28 -3.40
C GLU A 242 25.89 -6.29 -4.46
N GLU A 243 25.60 -7.54 -4.08
CA GLU A 243 25.06 -8.57 -4.97
C GLU A 243 23.72 -8.14 -5.56
N ILE A 244 22.77 -7.73 -4.72
CA ILE A 244 21.46 -7.21 -5.15
C ILE A 244 21.64 -6.02 -6.08
N LEU A 245 22.45 -5.03 -5.68
CA LEU A 245 22.67 -3.83 -6.49
C LEU A 245 23.35 -4.18 -7.82
N SER A 246 24.15 -5.24 -7.91
CA SER A 246 24.80 -5.69 -9.15
C SER A 246 23.89 -6.44 -10.12
N LEU A 247 22.68 -6.82 -9.70
CA LEU A 247 21.75 -7.57 -10.53
C LEU A 247 21.33 -6.74 -11.75
N PRO A 248 21.25 -7.35 -12.97
CA PRO A 248 20.82 -6.66 -14.18
C PRO A 248 19.52 -5.86 -14.06
N ILE A 249 18.50 -6.40 -13.38
CA ILE A 249 17.23 -5.68 -13.17
C ILE A 249 17.43 -4.36 -12.40
N VAL A 250 18.39 -4.32 -11.48
CA VAL A 250 18.71 -3.11 -10.71
C VAL A 250 19.64 -2.19 -11.50
N GLN A 251 20.65 -2.75 -12.19
CA GLN A 251 21.61 -1.97 -12.98
C GLN A 251 20.98 -1.29 -14.21
N GLU A 252 19.91 -1.87 -14.76
CA GLU A 252 19.34 -1.47 -16.04
C GLU A 252 17.95 -0.85 -15.92
N LYS A 253 17.05 -1.50 -15.17
CA LYS A 253 15.64 -1.08 -15.05
C LYS A 253 15.47 -0.10 -13.88
N TYR A 254 15.90 -0.49 -12.68
CA TYR A 254 15.74 0.29 -11.44
C TYR A 254 17.05 0.97 -10.99
N ASN A 255 17.66 1.74 -11.89
CA ASN A 255 19.01 2.28 -11.71
C ASN A 255 19.08 3.77 -11.36
N ASP A 256 17.94 4.45 -11.23
CA ASP A 256 17.88 5.85 -10.82
C ASP A 256 16.92 6.02 -9.65
N TYR A 257 17.52 6.11 -8.46
CA TYR A 257 16.80 6.28 -7.21
C TYR A 257 15.93 7.55 -7.13
N TYR A 258 16.22 8.57 -7.96
CA TYR A 258 15.52 9.86 -7.92
C TYR A 258 14.43 9.99 -9.00
N ASP A 259 14.22 8.93 -9.78
CA ASP A 259 13.18 8.81 -10.79
C ASP A 259 12.12 7.84 -10.26
N LEU A 260 10.87 8.28 -10.15
CA LEU A 260 9.78 7.52 -9.51
C LEU A 260 9.51 6.17 -10.22
N ASP A 261 9.79 6.07 -11.51
CA ASP A 261 9.57 4.85 -12.29
C ASP A 261 10.79 3.90 -12.26
N ARG A 262 11.94 4.41 -11.81
CA ARG A 262 13.24 3.72 -11.89
C ARG A 262 13.96 3.63 -10.55
N ASN A 263 13.30 4.02 -9.46
CA ASN A 263 13.83 3.94 -8.11
C ASN A 263 13.64 2.57 -7.47
N GLY A 264 12.70 1.76 -7.95
CA GLY A 264 12.27 0.54 -7.29
C GLY A 264 10.98 -0.04 -7.85
N TYR A 265 10.42 -1.03 -7.16
CA TYR A 265 9.12 -1.62 -7.50
C TYR A 265 8.40 -2.21 -6.30
N TRP A 266 7.09 -2.39 -6.42
CA TRP A 266 6.23 -2.99 -5.42
C TRP A 266 6.10 -4.51 -5.58
N PHE A 267 6.01 -5.21 -4.46
CA PHE A 267 5.64 -6.62 -4.36
C PHE A 267 4.67 -6.79 -3.19
N GLY A 268 3.38 -6.94 -3.50
CA GLY A 268 2.30 -6.82 -2.52
C GLY A 268 2.39 -5.47 -1.80
N LYS A 269 2.34 -5.50 -0.47
CA LYS A 269 2.43 -4.30 0.39
C LYS A 269 3.88 -3.82 0.66
N LEU A 270 4.88 -4.34 -0.05
CA LEU A 270 6.30 -3.97 0.12
C LEU A 270 6.83 -3.24 -1.11
N PHE A 271 7.56 -2.16 -0.89
CA PHE A 271 8.32 -1.45 -1.93
C PHE A 271 9.81 -1.76 -1.80
N PHE A 272 10.48 -2.12 -2.90
CA PHE A 272 11.93 -2.32 -2.92
C PHE A 272 12.61 -1.21 -3.72
N GLY A 273 13.37 -0.35 -3.05
CA GLY A 273 14.11 0.76 -3.67
C GLY A 273 15.61 0.49 -3.79
N PHE A 274 16.27 1.07 -4.79
CA PHE A 274 17.67 0.82 -5.10
C PHE A 274 18.44 2.10 -5.45
N ARG A 275 19.57 2.33 -4.78
CA ARG A 275 20.50 3.42 -5.09
C ARG A 275 21.88 2.85 -5.40
N LEU A 276 22.27 2.97 -6.67
CA LEU A 276 23.57 2.53 -7.16
C LEU A 276 24.75 3.41 -6.62
N PRO A 277 25.97 2.85 -6.51
CA PRO A 277 27.18 3.61 -6.20
C PRO A 277 27.40 4.75 -7.19
N GLY A 278 27.67 5.97 -6.71
CA GLY A 278 27.95 7.14 -7.56
C GLY A 278 28.83 8.17 -6.86
N GLN A 279 29.28 9.21 -7.60
CA GLN A 279 30.07 10.29 -7.00
C GLN A 279 29.27 10.99 -5.89
N GLY A 280 29.72 10.82 -4.63
CA GLY A 280 29.08 11.42 -3.47
C GLY A 280 27.76 10.76 -3.02
N LYS A 281 27.38 9.61 -3.58
CA LYS A 281 26.18 8.85 -3.19
C LYS A 281 26.59 7.48 -2.63
N CYS A 282 26.17 7.15 -1.40
CA CYS A 282 26.42 5.82 -0.84
C CYS A 282 25.43 4.79 -1.44
N PRO A 283 25.90 3.58 -1.78
CA PRO A 283 25.03 2.49 -2.22
C PRO A 283 23.97 2.19 -1.16
N ARG A 284 22.72 1.99 -1.58
CA ARG A 284 21.62 1.77 -0.64
C ARG A 284 20.54 0.87 -1.27
N VAL A 285 19.92 0.05 -0.44
CA VAL A 285 18.64 -0.58 -0.76
C VAL A 285 17.61 -0.15 0.27
N ASP A 286 16.35 -0.10 -0.14
CA ASP A 286 15.23 0.35 0.69
C ASP A 286 14.12 -0.68 0.69
N VAL A 287 13.48 -0.87 1.84
CA VAL A 287 12.23 -1.61 1.93
C VAL A 287 11.16 -0.72 2.55
N GLY A 288 10.21 -0.29 1.72
CA GLY A 288 8.99 0.37 2.13
C GLY A 288 7.91 -0.64 2.49
N LYS A 289 7.07 -0.34 3.47
CA LYS A 289 5.90 -1.12 3.86
C LYS A 289 4.70 -0.19 3.95
N GLU A 290 3.65 -0.54 3.22
CA GLU A 290 2.34 0.07 3.35
C GLU A 290 1.69 -0.34 4.70
N ILE A 291 1.22 0.67 5.42
CA ILE A 291 0.52 0.59 6.70
C ILE A 291 -0.90 1.09 6.48
N VAL A 292 -1.88 0.19 6.62
CA VAL A 292 -3.30 0.55 6.54
C VAL A 292 -3.73 1.07 7.92
N GLN A 293 -4.02 2.37 8.03
CA GLN A 293 -4.56 2.94 9.27
C GLN A 293 -6.08 2.77 9.36
N HIS A 294 -6.63 2.75 10.58
CA HIS A 294 -8.06 2.58 10.89
C HIS A 294 -9.02 3.59 10.24
N GLN A 295 -8.52 4.61 9.54
CA GLN A 295 -9.30 5.67 8.89
C GLN A 295 -9.28 5.59 7.36
N GLY A 296 -8.61 4.61 6.76
CA GLY A 296 -8.55 4.45 5.29
C GLY A 296 -7.54 5.36 4.59
N GLU A 297 -6.66 6.05 5.32
CA GLU A 297 -5.47 6.69 4.74
C GLU A 297 -4.34 5.66 4.62
N GLU A 298 -3.76 5.54 3.41
CA GLU A 298 -2.55 4.76 3.16
C GLU A 298 -1.34 5.49 3.76
N ASP A 299 -0.72 4.90 4.78
CA ASP A 299 0.53 5.40 5.36
C ASP A 299 1.69 4.46 5.00
N PHE A 300 2.91 4.96 5.02
CA PHE A 300 4.09 4.19 4.60
C PHE A 300 5.20 4.29 5.63
N CYS A 301 5.97 3.22 5.80
CA CYS A 301 7.25 3.31 6.50
C CYS A 301 8.36 2.71 5.65
N PHE A 302 9.59 3.22 5.80
CA PHE A 302 10.74 2.75 5.03
C PHE A 302 11.89 2.37 5.93
N PHE A 303 12.55 1.26 5.60
CA PHE A 303 13.84 0.86 6.14
C PHE A 303 14.93 1.07 5.09
N HIS A 304 15.98 1.79 5.46
CA HIS A 304 17.07 2.17 4.56
C HIS A 304 18.37 1.47 4.98
N TYR A 305 18.95 0.70 4.07
CA TYR A 305 20.17 -0.08 4.30
C TYR A 305 21.30 0.49 3.45
N GLU A 306 22.21 1.25 4.08
CA GLU A 306 23.25 2.02 3.40
C GLU A 306 24.63 1.38 3.56
N VAL A 307 25.39 1.26 2.47
CA VAL A 307 26.78 0.84 2.52
C VAL A 307 27.65 2.07 2.79
N LEU A 308 28.10 2.20 4.03
CA LEU A 308 28.90 3.31 4.54
C LEU A 308 30.37 2.92 4.67
N LEU A 309 31.26 3.91 4.78
CA LEU A 309 32.69 3.72 5.01
C LEU A 309 33.05 4.24 6.40
N ASP A 310 33.82 3.47 7.16
CA ASP A 310 34.41 3.94 8.41
C ASP A 310 35.65 4.82 8.16
N GLU A 311 36.24 5.35 9.23
CA GLU A 311 37.44 6.21 9.16
C GLU A 311 38.66 5.50 8.55
N GLN A 312 38.64 4.18 8.48
CA GLN A 312 39.70 3.33 7.92
C GLN A 312 39.41 2.92 6.47
N GLY A 313 38.25 3.31 5.93
CA GLY A 313 37.79 2.99 4.58
C GLY A 313 37.18 1.59 4.45
N GLN A 314 36.83 0.93 5.56
CA GLN A 314 36.13 -0.35 5.55
C GLN A 314 34.62 -0.14 5.45
N LYS A 315 33.97 -0.97 4.62
CA LYS A 315 32.52 -0.92 4.40
C LYS A 315 31.75 -1.52 5.58
N TYR A 316 30.66 -0.87 5.98
CA TYR A 316 29.70 -1.38 6.94
C TYR A 316 28.28 -0.96 6.55
N ILE A 317 27.26 -1.58 7.17
CA ILE A 317 25.85 -1.25 6.92
C ILE A 317 25.35 -0.23 7.94
N GLY A 318 24.93 0.93 7.44
CA GLY A 318 24.07 1.87 8.15
C GLY A 318 22.60 1.47 7.98
N LEU A 319 21.82 1.58 9.06
CA LEU A 319 20.39 1.30 9.06
C LEU A 319 19.63 2.52 9.56
N SER A 320 18.65 2.98 8.79
CA SER A 320 17.74 4.06 9.21
C SER A 320 16.29 3.72 8.89
N PHE A 321 15.37 4.38 9.58
CA PHE A 321 13.92 4.23 9.46
C PHE A 321 13.27 5.57 9.15
N GLN A 322 12.24 5.57 8.32
CA GLN A 322 11.47 6.75 7.97
C GLN A 322 9.97 6.44 8.08
N ALA A 323 9.23 7.24 8.86
CA ALA A 323 7.81 7.06 9.13
C ALA A 323 6.93 7.90 8.17
N GLY A 324 7.02 7.61 6.87
CA GLY A 324 6.18 8.25 5.84
C GLY A 324 6.88 8.35 4.49
N ASN A 325 6.13 8.67 3.42
CA ASN A 325 6.67 8.85 2.06
C ASN A 325 6.95 10.33 1.68
N GLY A 326 6.70 11.29 2.58
CA GLY A 326 6.86 12.71 2.30
C GLY A 326 8.31 13.21 2.46
N TYR A 327 8.77 14.13 1.60
CA TYR A 327 10.09 14.79 1.70
C TYR A 327 10.33 15.54 3.03
N GLU A 328 9.27 15.82 3.78
CA GLU A 328 9.27 16.49 5.09
C GLU A 328 9.62 15.52 6.25
N GLN A 329 9.50 14.21 6.04
CA GLN A 329 9.74 13.16 7.03
C GLN A 329 11.24 12.83 7.08
N GLN A 330 11.90 13.06 8.22
CA GLN A 330 13.33 12.77 8.37
C GLN A 330 13.57 11.28 8.62
N SER A 331 14.61 10.73 8.00
CA SER A 331 15.10 9.39 8.30
C SER A 331 15.90 9.39 9.59
N GLU A 332 15.56 8.51 10.53
CA GLU A 332 16.22 8.36 11.83
C GLU A 332 17.11 7.12 11.84
N GLN A 333 18.31 7.21 12.39
CA GLN A 333 19.20 6.05 12.51
C GLN A 333 18.64 5.04 13.51
N ILE A 334 18.50 3.77 13.10
CA ILE A 334 18.04 2.71 14.00
C ILE A 334 19.20 2.32 14.91
N MET A 335 18.98 2.45 16.22
CA MET A 335 19.98 2.12 17.22
C MET A 335 20.04 0.59 17.45
N PRO A 336 21.22 0.01 17.80
CA PRO A 336 21.41 -1.43 17.99
C PRO A 336 20.48 -2.13 19.00
N ASP A 337 19.80 -1.37 19.84
CA ASP A 337 18.90 -1.81 20.90
C ASP A 337 17.41 -1.72 20.54
N ASP A 338 17.06 -1.07 19.41
CA ASP A 338 15.67 -0.99 18.89
C ASP A 338 15.26 -2.34 18.27
N THR A 339 15.05 -3.31 19.14
CA THR A 339 14.86 -4.74 18.83
C THR A 339 13.69 -4.97 17.88
N ASP A 340 12.60 -4.21 18.01
CA ASP A 340 11.42 -4.35 17.15
C ASP A 340 11.67 -3.83 15.74
N LYS A 341 12.32 -2.66 15.61
CA LYS A 341 12.71 -2.17 14.29
C LYS A 341 13.81 -3.04 13.68
N LEU A 342 14.72 -3.61 14.46
CA LEU A 342 15.74 -4.53 13.98
C LEU A 342 15.15 -5.85 13.48
N LYS A 343 14.22 -6.46 14.20
CA LYS A 343 13.51 -7.66 13.75
C LYS A 343 12.76 -7.41 12.45
N LYS A 344 12.06 -6.27 12.34
CA LYS A 344 11.39 -5.84 11.11
C LYS A 344 12.38 -5.58 9.98
N ALA A 345 13.49 -4.91 10.26
CA ALA A 345 14.54 -4.64 9.29
C ALA A 345 15.20 -5.93 8.77
N ILE A 346 15.48 -6.91 9.63
CA ILE A 346 16.01 -8.21 9.22
C ILE A 346 14.98 -8.92 8.34
N PHE A 347 13.73 -9.03 8.81
CA PHE A 347 12.66 -9.69 8.08
C PHE A 347 12.44 -9.10 6.68
N TYR A 348 12.34 -7.77 6.59
CA TYR A 348 12.13 -7.07 5.31
C TYR A 348 13.35 -7.17 4.39
N PHE A 349 14.56 -7.10 4.93
CA PHE A 349 15.76 -7.32 4.14
C PHE A 349 15.83 -8.74 3.58
N GLU A 350 15.46 -9.76 4.37
CA GLU A 350 15.43 -11.14 3.90
C GLU A 350 14.41 -11.36 2.80
N LYS A 351 13.23 -10.73 2.89
CA LYS A 351 12.24 -10.72 1.79
C LYS A 351 12.80 -10.06 0.53
N LEU A 352 13.42 -8.89 0.65
CA LEU A 352 14.09 -8.22 -0.47
C LEU A 352 15.17 -9.14 -1.10
N ALA A 353 16.02 -9.75 -0.27
CA ALA A 353 17.11 -10.62 -0.70
C ALA A 353 16.64 -11.93 -1.33
N GLN A 354 15.42 -12.38 -1.02
CA GLN A 354 14.81 -13.56 -1.65
C GLN A 354 14.10 -13.22 -2.96
N ILE A 355 13.35 -12.11 -2.99
CA ILE A 355 12.45 -11.76 -4.10
C ILE A 355 13.21 -11.13 -5.26
N VAL A 356 14.12 -10.17 -5.00
CA VAL A 356 14.79 -9.42 -6.07
C VAL A 356 15.61 -10.33 -7.00
N PRO A 357 16.35 -11.35 -6.53
CA PRO A 357 17.02 -12.30 -7.42
C PRO A 357 16.07 -13.12 -8.32
N ILE A 358 14.88 -13.50 -7.81
CA ILE A 358 13.87 -14.23 -8.58
C ILE A 358 13.35 -13.33 -9.72
N HIS A 359 12.97 -12.10 -9.38
CA HIS A 359 12.51 -11.12 -10.35
C HIS A 359 13.61 -10.75 -11.34
N ASN A 360 14.87 -10.67 -10.90
CA ASN A 360 16.00 -10.47 -11.79
C ASN A 360 16.15 -11.61 -12.81
N LYS A 361 15.99 -12.87 -12.38
CA LYS A 361 16.04 -14.00 -13.30
C LYS A 361 14.94 -13.89 -14.37
N LYS A 362 13.71 -13.59 -13.96
CA LYS A 362 12.60 -13.34 -14.87
C LYS A 362 12.90 -12.16 -15.82
N TYR A 363 13.41 -11.05 -15.30
CA TYR A 363 13.81 -9.90 -16.11
C TYR A 363 14.88 -10.25 -17.14
N ILE A 364 15.89 -11.08 -16.80
CA ILE A 364 16.90 -11.53 -17.75
C ILE A 364 16.29 -12.45 -18.81
N GLU A 365 15.37 -13.34 -18.43
CA GLU A 365 14.65 -14.22 -19.37
C GLU A 365 13.81 -13.38 -20.34
N ASP A 366 12.95 -12.51 -19.80
CA ASP A 366 12.11 -11.58 -20.57
C ASP A 366 12.99 -10.66 -21.46
N LYS A 367 14.10 -10.15 -20.94
CA LYS A 367 15.05 -9.30 -21.68
C LYS A 367 15.77 -10.08 -22.78
N ASN A 368 16.24 -11.29 -22.52
CA ASN A 368 16.89 -12.11 -23.55
C ASN A 368 15.91 -12.51 -24.64
N GLU A 369 14.66 -12.78 -24.28
CA GLU A 369 13.58 -13.02 -25.24
C GLU A 369 13.29 -11.75 -26.06
N LEU A 370 13.16 -10.59 -25.41
CA LEU A 370 13.00 -9.31 -26.08
C LEU A 370 14.20 -8.91 -26.94
N GLU A 371 15.43 -9.20 -26.52
CA GLU A 371 16.66 -8.95 -27.28
C GLU A 371 16.79 -9.93 -28.44
N ALA A 372 16.38 -11.19 -28.28
CA ALA A 372 16.30 -12.15 -29.37
C ALA A 372 15.25 -11.72 -30.40
N ILE A 373 14.06 -11.31 -29.94
CA ILE A 373 13.00 -10.72 -30.76
C ILE A 373 13.49 -9.44 -31.41
N ALA A 374 14.22 -8.56 -30.71
CA ALA A 374 14.73 -7.30 -31.25
C ALA A 374 15.86 -7.54 -32.27
N ALA A 375 16.74 -8.52 -32.04
CA ALA A 375 17.79 -8.89 -32.98
C ALA A 375 17.21 -9.58 -34.23
N GLU A 376 16.18 -10.40 -34.07
CA GLU A 376 15.39 -10.97 -35.17
C GLU A 376 14.66 -9.86 -35.94
N LYS A 377 14.00 -8.93 -35.24
CA LYS A 377 13.38 -7.74 -35.81
C LYS A 377 14.39 -6.85 -36.53
N GLU A 378 15.57 -6.62 -35.98
CA GLU A 378 16.65 -5.82 -36.60
C GLU A 378 17.19 -6.50 -37.86
N LEU A 379 17.33 -7.82 -37.86
CA LEU A 379 17.69 -8.60 -39.06
C LEU A 379 16.59 -8.52 -40.12
N VAL A 380 15.32 -8.60 -39.72
CA VAL A 380 14.15 -8.43 -40.57
C VAL A 380 14.07 -7.00 -41.14
N ILE A 381 14.28 -5.97 -40.31
CA ILE A 381 14.37 -4.56 -40.69
C ILE A 381 15.49 -4.37 -41.71
N GLN A 382 16.70 -4.88 -41.44
CA GLN A 382 17.82 -4.80 -42.38
C GLN A 382 17.52 -5.51 -43.71
N THR A 383 16.82 -6.64 -43.66
CA THR A 383 16.38 -7.36 -44.87
C THR A 383 15.34 -6.55 -45.66
N LEU A 384 14.35 -5.95 -44.99
CA LEU A 384 13.31 -5.12 -45.58
C LEU A 384 13.84 -3.77 -46.09
N MET A 385 14.82 -3.16 -45.41
CA MET A 385 15.49 -1.93 -45.88
C MET A 385 16.32 -2.16 -47.14
N ASN A 386 16.76 -3.40 -47.38
CA ASN A 386 17.44 -3.81 -48.60
C ASN A 386 16.47 -4.22 -49.72
N GLN A 387 15.16 -4.23 -49.48
CA GLN A 387 14.16 -4.48 -50.51
C GLN A 387 14.18 -3.34 -51.54
N GLU A 388 14.20 -3.70 -52.83
CA GLU A 388 14.05 -2.71 -53.90
C GLU A 388 12.63 -2.12 -53.86
N ASP A 389 12.57 -0.80 -54.05
CA ASP A 389 11.30 -0.09 -54.10
C ASP A 389 10.44 -0.61 -55.27
N LEU A 390 9.15 -0.80 -55.04
CA LEU A 390 8.23 -1.12 -56.12
C LEU A 390 7.93 0.15 -56.94
N LEU A 391 8.31 0.11 -58.21
CA LEU A 391 7.97 1.13 -59.20
C LEU A 391 6.81 0.61 -60.05
N ASP A 392 5.76 1.43 -60.17
CA ASP A 392 4.61 1.21 -61.06
C ASP A 392 3.76 -0.05 -60.82
N GLN A 393 3.89 -0.71 -59.66
CA GLN A 393 2.99 -1.82 -59.29
C GLN A 393 1.66 -1.30 -58.75
N THR A 394 0.56 -1.85 -59.25
CA THR A 394 -0.80 -1.47 -58.88
C THR A 394 -1.69 -2.70 -58.74
N CYS A 395 -2.76 -2.56 -57.96
CA CYS A 395 -3.85 -3.54 -57.90
C CYS A 395 -5.21 -2.84 -57.99
N GLU A 396 -6.21 -3.55 -58.50
CA GLU A 396 -7.58 -3.08 -58.60
C GLU A 396 -8.40 -3.65 -57.44
N LEU A 397 -8.88 -2.77 -56.56
CA LEU A 397 -9.71 -3.13 -55.39
C LEU A 397 -10.87 -2.16 -55.29
N PHE A 398 -12.09 -2.68 -55.08
CA PHE A 398 -13.33 -1.88 -54.99
C PHE A 398 -13.57 -0.94 -56.18
N GLY A 399 -13.04 -1.27 -57.36
CA GLY A 399 -13.15 -0.45 -58.57
C GLY A 399 -12.17 0.71 -58.65
N HIS A 400 -11.15 0.73 -57.79
CA HIS A 400 -10.07 1.73 -57.78
C HIS A 400 -8.70 1.08 -57.95
N THR A 401 -7.82 1.81 -58.60
CA THR A 401 -6.42 1.44 -58.78
C THR A 401 -5.59 1.91 -57.59
N PHE A 402 -5.13 1.00 -56.74
CA PHE A 402 -4.20 1.28 -55.66
C PHE A 402 -2.77 1.03 -56.10
N ARG A 403 -1.85 1.90 -55.70
CA ARG A 403 -0.41 1.64 -55.85
C ARG A 403 0.06 0.75 -54.70
N ILE A 404 0.81 -0.29 -55.04
CA ILE A 404 1.41 -1.19 -54.04
C ILE A 404 2.77 -0.61 -53.67
N ILE A 405 2.99 -0.33 -52.38
CA ILE A 405 4.24 0.22 -51.87
C ILE A 405 4.86 -0.70 -50.83
N THR A 406 6.19 -0.71 -50.75
CA THR A 406 6.93 -1.48 -49.75
C THR A 406 6.77 -0.87 -48.36
N LEU A 407 7.03 -1.68 -47.32
CA LEU A 407 7.09 -1.22 -45.93
C LEU A 407 8.05 -0.03 -45.75
N LYS A 408 9.20 -0.05 -46.45
CA LYS A 408 10.17 1.05 -46.47
C LYS A 408 9.58 2.34 -47.05
N GLN A 409 8.80 2.25 -48.13
CA GLN A 409 8.12 3.41 -48.71
C GLN A 409 7.01 3.93 -47.79
N ALA A 410 6.26 3.04 -47.14
CA ALA A 410 5.25 3.41 -46.14
C ALA A 410 5.88 4.11 -44.93
N GLU A 411 6.98 3.59 -44.39
CA GLU A 411 7.73 4.19 -43.27
C GLU A 411 8.14 5.65 -43.61
N GLN A 412 8.61 5.91 -44.83
CA GLN A 412 8.96 7.27 -45.27
C GLN A 412 7.76 8.23 -45.27
N LEU A 413 6.53 7.73 -45.43
CA LEU A 413 5.32 8.54 -45.38
C LEU A 413 4.83 8.75 -43.95
N LEU A 414 4.94 7.73 -43.09
CA LEU A 414 4.32 7.72 -41.77
C LEU A 414 5.24 8.17 -40.62
N HIS A 415 6.57 8.13 -40.80
CA HIS A 415 7.55 8.33 -39.71
C HIS A 415 7.51 9.70 -39.00
N GLU A 416 6.88 10.71 -39.60
CA GLU A 416 6.74 12.07 -39.06
C GLU A 416 5.39 12.28 -38.35
N LEU A 417 4.48 11.30 -38.38
CA LEU A 417 3.23 11.38 -37.64
C LEU A 417 3.51 11.21 -36.15
N ILE A 418 3.10 12.21 -35.36
CA ILE A 418 3.29 12.26 -33.91
C ILE A 418 1.94 12.08 -33.23
N HIS A 419 1.89 11.21 -32.22
CA HIS A 419 0.74 11.04 -31.35
C HIS A 419 0.50 12.34 -30.55
N PRO A 420 -0.69 12.94 -30.63
CA PRO A 420 -0.89 14.29 -30.15
C PRO A 420 -0.97 14.42 -28.63
N GLY A 421 -1.32 13.33 -27.92
CA GLY A 421 -1.41 13.30 -26.45
C GLY A 421 -0.12 12.86 -25.74
N GLU A 422 0.75 12.13 -26.44
CA GLU A 422 1.88 11.41 -25.80
C GLU A 422 3.25 11.82 -26.36
N ASN A 423 3.27 12.72 -27.36
CA ASN A 423 4.49 13.23 -27.97
C ASN A 423 5.48 12.14 -28.46
N ARG A 424 4.94 10.98 -28.85
CA ARG A 424 5.66 9.85 -29.46
C ARG A 424 5.35 9.75 -30.95
N LYS A 425 6.16 9.02 -31.72
CA LYS A 425 5.77 8.66 -33.09
C LYS A 425 4.50 7.80 -33.04
N LEU A 426 3.52 8.15 -33.87
CA LEU A 426 2.24 7.44 -33.93
C LEU A 426 2.44 6.00 -34.39
N TYR A 427 3.15 5.84 -35.51
CA TYR A 427 3.57 4.55 -36.03
C TYR A 427 5.05 4.36 -35.66
N TYR A 428 5.31 3.68 -34.54
CA TYR A 428 6.67 3.27 -34.18
C TYR A 428 7.14 2.27 -35.22
N SER A 429 8.16 2.62 -36.02
CA SER A 429 8.76 1.83 -37.11
C SER A 429 7.86 0.69 -37.56
N ILE A 430 7.09 0.85 -38.63
CA ILE A 430 6.16 -0.18 -39.13
C ILE A 430 6.88 -1.54 -39.27
N LEU A 431 8.19 -1.48 -39.56
CA LEU A 431 9.12 -2.59 -39.67
C LEU A 431 9.43 -3.35 -38.35
N ALA A 432 9.20 -2.75 -37.18
CA ALA A 432 9.47 -3.32 -35.86
C ALA A 432 8.31 -4.18 -35.33
N ASN A 433 7.11 -4.02 -35.86
CA ASN A 433 5.95 -4.87 -35.53
C ASN A 433 5.79 -6.06 -36.51
N TYR A 434 6.65 -6.15 -37.52
CA TYR A 434 6.61 -7.17 -38.57
C TYR A 434 6.97 -8.60 -38.12
N GLY A 435 7.51 -8.76 -36.90
CA GLY A 435 8.19 -9.98 -36.47
C GLY A 435 7.32 -11.15 -35.96
N SER A 436 6.00 -11.02 -35.85
CA SER A 436 5.16 -12.04 -35.19
C SER A 436 4.26 -12.86 -36.12
N TYR A 437 4.22 -12.58 -37.42
CA TYR A 437 3.24 -13.20 -38.31
C TYR A 437 3.83 -13.71 -39.63
N ASP A 438 3.47 -14.96 -39.96
CA ASP A 438 3.64 -15.69 -41.20
C ASP A 438 4.62 -15.07 -42.21
N THR A 439 5.84 -15.62 -42.24
CA THR A 439 6.94 -15.15 -43.09
C THR A 439 6.86 -15.67 -44.54
N ASP A 440 5.83 -16.47 -44.87
CA ASP A 440 5.75 -17.14 -46.17
C ASP A 440 5.26 -16.23 -47.31
N ARG A 441 4.72 -15.03 -47.01
CA ARG A 441 4.23 -14.06 -48.02
C ARG A 441 4.89 -12.69 -47.86
N PRO A 442 5.23 -11.99 -48.96
CA PRO A 442 5.67 -10.60 -48.89
C PRO A 442 4.51 -9.71 -48.44
N ALA A 443 4.80 -8.65 -47.69
CA ALA A 443 3.79 -7.72 -47.22
C ALA A 443 4.00 -6.30 -47.76
N TYR A 444 2.90 -5.61 -48.01
CA TYR A 444 2.87 -4.30 -48.67
C TYR A 444 1.78 -3.41 -48.09
N PHE A 445 1.90 -2.11 -48.35
CA PHE A 445 0.84 -1.14 -48.12
C PHE A 445 0.13 -0.81 -49.42
N LEU A 446 -1.15 -0.49 -49.33
CA LEU A 446 -1.90 0.08 -50.43
C LEU A 446 -1.94 1.60 -50.31
N LEU A 447 -1.42 2.28 -51.33
CA LEU A 447 -1.37 3.72 -51.41
C LEU A 447 -2.37 4.23 -52.44
N MET A 448 -3.18 5.19 -52.03
CA MET A 448 -4.05 5.99 -52.88
C MET A 448 -3.60 7.45 -52.83
N GLU A 449 -3.16 7.98 -53.98
CA GLU A 449 -2.62 9.35 -54.06
C GLU A 449 -3.72 10.40 -54.32
N GLU A 450 -4.83 9.98 -54.95
CA GLU A 450 -5.95 10.86 -55.31
C GLU A 450 -7.12 10.74 -54.33
N ASP A 451 -8.16 11.54 -54.54
CA ASP A 451 -9.40 11.41 -53.77
C ASP A 451 -10.07 10.06 -54.06
N ALA A 452 -10.38 9.30 -53.01
CA ALA A 452 -11.04 8.01 -53.12
C ALA A 452 -12.53 8.10 -52.76
N HIS A 453 -13.36 7.43 -53.55
CA HIS A 453 -14.77 7.26 -53.27
C HIS A 453 -15.16 5.78 -53.36
N LEU A 454 -15.32 5.14 -52.20
CA LEU A 454 -15.65 3.72 -52.06
C LEU A 454 -17.12 3.54 -51.68
N THR A 455 -17.73 2.43 -52.09
CA THR A 455 -19.07 2.06 -51.60
C THR A 455 -19.00 1.61 -50.14
N HIS A 456 -18.01 0.77 -49.82
CA HIS A 456 -17.68 0.29 -48.48
C HIS A 456 -16.18 0.00 -48.40
N LEU A 457 -15.61 0.02 -47.20
CA LEU A 457 -14.22 -0.37 -46.91
C LEU A 457 -14.23 -1.41 -45.80
N ASP A 458 -14.24 -2.67 -46.18
CA ASP A 458 -14.34 -3.81 -45.27
C ASP A 458 -13.00 -4.55 -45.24
N MET A 459 -12.22 -4.35 -44.18
CA MET A 459 -10.85 -4.87 -44.09
C MET A 459 -10.80 -6.40 -44.10
N GLU A 460 -11.88 -7.08 -43.72
CA GLU A 460 -12.00 -8.55 -43.79
C GLU A 460 -11.98 -9.01 -45.26
N GLN A 461 -12.70 -8.31 -46.14
CA GLN A 461 -12.73 -8.60 -47.58
C GLN A 461 -11.37 -8.38 -48.25
N PHE A 462 -10.52 -7.50 -47.68
CA PHE A 462 -9.16 -7.33 -48.17
C PHE A 462 -8.27 -8.50 -47.75
N ALA A 463 -8.42 -9.04 -46.54
CA ALA A 463 -7.71 -10.25 -46.10
C ALA A 463 -8.02 -11.44 -47.03
N ASP A 464 -9.30 -11.62 -47.42
CA ASP A 464 -9.70 -12.61 -48.44
C ASP A 464 -9.07 -12.36 -49.82
N CYS A 465 -8.77 -11.09 -50.14
CA CYS A 465 -8.09 -10.73 -51.39
C CYS A 465 -6.59 -11.02 -51.36
N GLU A 466 -5.94 -11.07 -50.20
CA GLU A 466 -4.51 -11.39 -50.04
C GLU A 466 -4.18 -12.77 -50.62
N GLU A 467 -5.04 -13.76 -50.40
CA GLU A 467 -4.89 -15.10 -51.00
C GLU A 467 -4.94 -15.06 -52.52
N ARG A 468 -5.72 -14.14 -53.10
CA ARG A 468 -5.90 -14.00 -54.55
C ARG A 468 -4.77 -13.20 -55.21
N ILE A 469 -4.25 -12.18 -54.54
CA ILE A 469 -3.20 -11.29 -55.06
C ILE A 469 -1.78 -11.80 -54.74
N GLY A 470 -1.64 -12.72 -53.77
CA GLY A 470 -0.40 -13.42 -53.47
C GLY A 470 0.56 -12.65 -52.55
N PHE A 471 0.06 -11.66 -51.81
CA PHE A 471 0.81 -10.88 -50.83
C PHE A 471 -0.11 -10.36 -49.71
N ARG A 472 0.47 -10.03 -48.55
CA ARG A 472 -0.24 -9.49 -47.38
C ARG A 472 -0.36 -7.97 -47.43
N ILE A 473 -1.47 -7.42 -46.94
CA ILE A 473 -1.72 -5.98 -46.84
C ILE A 473 -1.53 -5.55 -45.38
N GLU A 474 -0.49 -4.76 -45.16
CA GLU A 474 -0.10 -4.26 -43.82
C GLU A 474 -0.79 -2.95 -43.45
N GLY A 475 -1.54 -2.35 -44.37
CA GLY A 475 -2.24 -1.10 -44.12
C GLY A 475 -2.60 -0.33 -45.37
N TYR A 476 -3.41 0.69 -45.15
CA TYR A 476 -3.97 1.54 -46.19
C TYR A 476 -3.57 3.00 -45.95
N ILE A 477 -3.02 3.65 -46.98
CA ILE A 477 -2.62 5.05 -46.94
C ILE A 477 -3.36 5.81 -48.03
N PHE A 478 -4.13 6.81 -47.63
CA PHE A 478 -4.80 7.76 -48.50
C PHE A 478 -4.12 9.13 -48.33
N MET A 479 -3.46 9.62 -49.38
CA MET A 479 -2.77 10.91 -49.35
C MET A 479 -3.72 12.11 -49.42
N SER A 480 -4.97 11.88 -49.83
CA SER A 480 -6.00 12.90 -50.06
C SER A 480 -7.31 12.54 -49.33
N HIS A 481 -8.48 12.97 -49.85
CA HIS A 481 -9.77 12.73 -49.22
C HIS A 481 -10.28 11.30 -49.44
N LEU A 482 -10.93 10.72 -48.42
CA LEU A 482 -11.60 9.42 -48.49
C LEU A 482 -13.10 9.58 -48.18
N THR A 483 -13.94 9.17 -49.13
CA THR A 483 -15.40 9.06 -48.96
C THR A 483 -15.83 7.61 -49.07
N VAL A 484 -16.61 7.14 -48.11
CA VAL A 484 -17.17 5.78 -48.05
C VAL A 484 -18.68 5.84 -47.89
N ASP A 485 -19.45 5.37 -48.89
CA ASP A 485 -20.91 5.58 -48.90
C ASP A 485 -21.65 4.91 -47.74
N GLN A 486 -21.23 3.71 -47.33
CA GLN A 486 -21.95 2.86 -46.38
C GLN A 486 -21.20 2.62 -45.08
N TYR A 487 -20.13 1.84 -45.10
CA TYR A 487 -19.42 1.49 -43.88
C TYR A 487 -17.93 1.29 -44.11
N MET A 488 -17.18 1.59 -43.06
CA MET A 488 -15.78 1.22 -42.89
C MET A 488 -15.68 0.31 -41.66
N MET A 489 -15.07 -0.86 -41.79
CA MET A 489 -14.94 -1.82 -40.68
C MET A 489 -13.54 -2.43 -40.63
N ALA A 490 -12.93 -2.35 -39.44
CA ALA A 490 -11.87 -3.24 -38.98
C ALA A 490 -12.43 -4.68 -38.82
N TYR A 491 -11.58 -5.71 -38.94
CA TYR A 491 -12.03 -7.11 -38.96
C TYR A 491 -11.63 -7.92 -37.73
N ASP A 492 -10.58 -7.50 -37.04
CA ASP A 492 -10.01 -8.18 -35.89
C ASP A 492 -9.80 -7.20 -34.73
N THR A 493 -10.05 -7.67 -33.51
CA THR A 493 -9.95 -6.86 -32.29
C THR A 493 -8.53 -6.50 -31.92
N ASP A 494 -7.56 -7.30 -32.33
CA ASP A 494 -6.15 -7.20 -31.93
C ASP A 494 -5.21 -6.87 -33.11
N TYR A 495 -5.58 -7.26 -34.34
CA TYR A 495 -4.65 -7.30 -35.48
C TYR A 495 -5.20 -6.71 -36.78
N SER A 496 -6.20 -5.84 -36.71
CA SER A 496 -6.64 -5.12 -37.91
C SER A 496 -5.52 -4.25 -38.48
N PRO A 497 -5.42 -4.08 -39.80
CA PRO A 497 -4.43 -3.22 -40.42
C PRO A 497 -4.72 -1.73 -40.15
N PRO A 498 -3.69 -0.87 -40.00
CA PRO A 498 -3.85 0.57 -39.91
C PRO A 498 -4.50 1.16 -41.16
N LEU A 499 -5.26 2.23 -40.97
CA LEU A 499 -5.66 3.14 -42.04
C LEU A 499 -5.25 4.58 -41.71
N VAL A 500 -4.60 5.21 -42.68
CA VAL A 500 -4.08 6.59 -42.61
C VAL A 500 -4.73 7.40 -43.73
N VAL A 501 -5.44 8.47 -43.38
CA VAL A 501 -6.03 9.42 -44.32
C VAL A 501 -5.43 10.79 -44.02
N PHE A 502 -4.55 11.31 -44.88
CA PHE A 502 -3.98 12.64 -44.69
C PHE A 502 -5.01 13.77 -44.93
N GLY A 503 -6.06 13.50 -45.69
CA GLY A 503 -7.17 14.42 -45.94
C GLY A 503 -8.36 14.26 -44.99
N ASN A 504 -9.56 14.56 -45.51
CA ASN A 504 -10.81 14.38 -44.78
C ASN A 504 -11.33 12.94 -44.98
N LEU A 505 -11.96 12.39 -43.94
CA LEU A 505 -12.67 11.11 -43.99
C LEU A 505 -14.17 11.34 -43.83
N GLN A 506 -14.96 10.88 -44.79
CA GLN A 506 -16.42 10.80 -44.68
C GLN A 506 -16.86 9.35 -44.84
N ALA A 507 -17.62 8.84 -43.89
CA ALA A 507 -18.24 7.52 -43.99
C ALA A 507 -19.59 7.51 -43.30
N LYS A 508 -20.57 6.71 -43.74
CA LYS A 508 -21.84 6.65 -43.00
C LYS A 508 -21.67 5.94 -41.64
N HIS A 509 -21.04 4.76 -41.61
CA HIS A 509 -20.71 4.05 -40.36
C HIS A 509 -19.23 3.67 -40.31
N ILE A 510 -18.62 3.73 -39.13
CA ILE A 510 -17.20 3.38 -38.92
C ILE A 510 -17.09 2.49 -37.69
N PHE A 511 -16.44 1.34 -37.84
CA PHE A 511 -16.00 0.47 -36.75
C PHE A 511 -14.48 0.30 -36.77
N LEU A 512 -13.83 0.54 -35.63
CA LEU A 512 -12.38 0.49 -35.46
C LEU A 512 -12.01 -0.39 -34.26
N SER A 513 -11.00 -1.24 -34.46
CA SER A 513 -10.34 -2.08 -33.46
C SER A 513 -8.99 -2.53 -34.02
N GLY A 514 -8.14 -3.14 -33.20
CA GLY A 514 -6.90 -3.82 -33.60
C GLY A 514 -5.70 -2.95 -33.99
N HIS A 515 -5.84 -1.62 -34.13
CA HIS A 515 -4.72 -0.75 -34.50
C HIS A 515 -4.94 0.75 -34.24
N SER A 516 -3.87 1.55 -34.42
CA SER A 516 -3.92 3.01 -34.55
C SER A 516 -4.40 3.45 -35.94
N PHE A 517 -5.46 4.26 -35.98
CA PHE A 517 -6.05 4.88 -37.16
C PHE A 517 -5.82 6.39 -37.16
N TYR A 518 -5.53 6.98 -38.32
CA TYR A 518 -5.19 8.40 -38.43
C TYR A 518 -6.01 9.12 -39.49
N VAL A 519 -6.57 10.28 -39.13
CA VAL A 519 -7.19 11.25 -40.03
C VAL A 519 -6.55 12.63 -39.83
N GLY A 520 -5.86 13.13 -40.85
CA GLY A 520 -5.20 14.43 -40.85
C GLY A 520 -6.16 15.62 -40.99
N GLY A 521 -7.32 15.39 -41.61
CA GLY A 521 -8.40 16.37 -41.77
C GLY A 521 -9.57 16.14 -40.83
N ASN A 522 -10.77 16.48 -41.31
CA ASN A 522 -12.02 16.29 -40.59
C ASN A 522 -12.57 14.87 -40.79
N LEU A 523 -13.22 14.32 -39.77
CA LEU A 523 -13.97 13.07 -39.82
C LEU A 523 -15.46 13.35 -39.70
N GLN A 524 -16.26 12.87 -40.65
CA GLN A 524 -17.72 12.95 -40.61
C GLN A 524 -18.37 11.58 -40.74
N CYS A 525 -19.30 11.25 -39.84
CA CYS A 525 -20.10 10.02 -39.94
C CYS A 525 -21.47 10.07 -39.25
N GLU A 526 -22.30 9.05 -39.45
CA GLU A 526 -23.53 8.85 -38.66
C GLU A 526 -23.19 8.16 -37.34
N CYS A 527 -22.39 7.10 -37.38
CA CYS A 527 -21.96 6.34 -36.20
C CYS A 527 -20.47 6.01 -36.29
N LEU A 528 -19.72 6.34 -35.24
CA LEU A 528 -18.33 5.93 -35.02
C LEU A 528 -18.31 5.00 -33.81
N TYR A 529 -17.82 3.78 -33.97
CA TYR A 529 -17.65 2.80 -32.89
C TYR A 529 -16.19 2.33 -32.83
N GLY A 530 -15.49 2.70 -31.75
CA GLY A 530 -14.19 2.14 -31.39
C GLY A 530 -14.36 1.12 -30.27
N PHE A 531 -13.72 -0.04 -30.41
CA PHE A 531 -13.84 -1.13 -29.44
C PHE A 531 -12.49 -1.77 -29.14
N TYR A 532 -12.29 -2.07 -27.85
CA TYR A 532 -11.18 -2.83 -27.27
C TYR A 532 -9.84 -2.07 -27.21
N ASN A 533 -9.01 -2.35 -26.20
CA ASN A 533 -7.79 -1.60 -25.88
C ASN A 533 -6.63 -1.77 -26.87
N HIS A 534 -6.75 -2.69 -27.82
CA HIS A 534 -5.79 -2.83 -28.90
C HIS A 534 -6.11 -1.85 -30.03
N GLY A 535 -5.84 -0.56 -29.83
CA GLY A 535 -5.92 0.45 -30.89
C GLY A 535 -6.29 1.85 -30.42
N GLU A 536 -6.26 2.78 -31.35
CA GLU A 536 -6.61 4.19 -31.11
C GLU A 536 -7.04 4.90 -32.39
N LEU A 537 -7.78 6.00 -32.26
CA LEU A 537 -8.14 6.88 -33.37
C LEU A 537 -7.60 8.29 -33.12
N ILE A 538 -6.85 8.82 -34.08
CA ILE A 538 -6.37 10.20 -34.07
C ILE A 538 -7.08 10.98 -35.17
N VAL A 539 -7.73 12.08 -34.81
CA VAL A 539 -8.34 13.04 -35.75
C VAL A 539 -7.73 14.42 -35.51
N SER A 540 -6.88 14.88 -36.44
CA SER A 540 -6.21 16.17 -36.34
C SER A 540 -7.13 17.36 -36.62
N GLY A 541 -8.27 17.14 -37.28
CA GLY A 541 -9.31 18.13 -37.54
C GLY A 541 -10.54 17.99 -36.63
N GLN A 542 -11.72 18.26 -37.19
CA GLN A 542 -13.00 18.18 -36.50
C GLN A 542 -13.63 16.80 -36.65
N LEU A 543 -14.24 16.29 -35.56
CA LEU A 543 -15.14 15.14 -35.59
C LEU A 543 -16.60 15.62 -35.54
N GLU A 544 -17.39 15.23 -36.53
CA GLU A 544 -18.84 15.39 -36.56
C GLU A 544 -19.51 14.03 -36.79
N ALA A 545 -20.10 13.48 -35.73
CA ALA A 545 -20.78 12.20 -35.73
C ALA A 545 -22.18 12.31 -35.13
N GLY A 546 -23.13 11.53 -35.66
CA GLY A 546 -24.47 11.39 -35.04
C GLY A 546 -24.42 10.68 -33.68
N VAL A 547 -23.49 9.74 -33.52
CA VAL A 547 -23.13 9.09 -32.26
C VAL A 547 -21.67 8.63 -32.31
N VAL A 548 -20.95 8.84 -31.21
CA VAL A 548 -19.60 8.31 -30.97
C VAL A 548 -19.66 7.32 -29.83
N ILE A 549 -19.22 6.10 -30.08
CA ILE A 549 -19.13 5.02 -29.11
C ILE A 549 -17.65 4.64 -29.00
N ALA A 550 -17.10 4.72 -27.80
CA ALA A 550 -15.73 4.30 -27.51
C ALA A 550 -15.78 3.40 -26.27
N ARG A 551 -15.48 2.11 -26.44
CA ARG A 551 -15.45 1.16 -25.33
C ARG A 551 -14.06 0.59 -25.25
N ASP A 552 -13.32 1.02 -24.25
CA ASP A 552 -11.92 0.69 -24.04
C ASP A 552 -11.04 1.05 -25.25
N PHE A 553 -11.43 2.04 -26.06
CA PHE A 553 -10.73 2.40 -27.30
C PHE A 553 -10.42 3.90 -27.33
N GLN A 554 -9.14 4.25 -27.29
CA GLN A 554 -8.71 5.64 -27.12
C GLN A 554 -8.96 6.47 -28.39
N MET A 555 -9.53 7.66 -28.23
CA MET A 555 -9.79 8.60 -29.33
C MET A 555 -9.22 9.98 -29.01
N TRP A 556 -8.33 10.48 -29.86
CA TRP A 556 -7.67 11.78 -29.72
C TRP A 556 -8.11 12.71 -30.85
N ILE A 557 -9.01 13.63 -30.53
CA ILE A 557 -9.72 14.45 -31.51
C ILE A 557 -9.45 15.93 -31.24
N ASN A 558 -8.88 16.65 -32.20
CA ASN A 558 -8.56 18.06 -32.00
C ASN A 558 -9.82 18.90 -31.70
N GLN A 559 -10.93 18.70 -32.42
CA GLN A 559 -12.19 19.40 -32.13
C GLN A 559 -13.41 18.46 -32.21
N ILE A 560 -14.09 18.27 -31.09
CA ILE A 560 -15.30 17.43 -31.02
C ILE A 560 -16.53 18.32 -31.21
N ARG A 561 -17.29 18.09 -32.30
CA ARG A 561 -18.61 18.73 -32.55
C ARG A 561 -19.79 17.79 -32.32
N SER A 562 -19.52 16.53 -32.02
CA SER A 562 -20.52 15.54 -31.63
C SER A 562 -20.91 15.73 -30.17
N ASN A 563 -22.20 15.73 -29.86
CA ASN A 563 -22.70 15.83 -28.49
C ASN A 563 -23.31 14.52 -27.96
N VAL A 564 -23.40 13.49 -28.81
CA VAL A 564 -23.79 12.13 -28.41
C VAL A 564 -22.55 11.27 -28.27
N LEU A 565 -22.11 11.05 -27.03
CA LEU A 565 -20.93 10.30 -26.66
C LEU A 565 -21.31 9.17 -25.71
N ILE A 566 -20.88 7.95 -26.01
CA ILE A 566 -21.06 6.75 -25.19
C ILE A 566 -19.67 6.17 -24.96
N ALA A 567 -19.07 6.46 -23.81
CA ALA A 567 -17.69 6.12 -23.54
C ALA A 567 -17.32 5.91 -22.05
N ASP A 568 -16.33 5.07 -21.83
CA ASP A 568 -15.63 4.82 -20.56
C ASP A 568 -14.41 5.73 -20.40
N ASN A 569 -14.60 7.05 -20.60
CA ASN A 569 -13.57 8.09 -20.51
C ASN A 569 -12.43 8.00 -21.54
N CYS A 570 -12.61 7.25 -22.64
CA CYS A 570 -11.60 7.09 -23.70
C CYS A 570 -11.63 8.17 -24.81
N ILE A 571 -12.47 9.19 -24.71
CA ILE A 571 -12.60 10.25 -25.74
C ILE A 571 -11.91 11.51 -25.24
N HIS A 572 -10.88 11.94 -25.96
CA HIS A 572 -10.07 13.11 -25.64
C HIS A 572 -10.24 14.21 -26.68
N GLY A 573 -10.49 15.43 -26.20
CA GLY A 573 -10.62 16.64 -27.01
C GLY A 573 -9.62 17.71 -26.61
N MET A 574 -9.11 18.48 -27.58
CA MET A 574 -8.28 19.64 -27.29
C MET A 574 -9.14 20.81 -26.81
N THR A 575 -9.01 21.16 -25.53
CA THR A 575 -9.69 22.32 -24.93
C THR A 575 -8.76 23.52 -24.92
N VAL A 576 -9.27 24.66 -25.38
CA VAL A 576 -8.56 25.95 -25.33
C VAL A 576 -9.25 26.81 -24.29
N PHE A 577 -8.51 27.24 -23.26
CA PHE A 577 -9.04 28.10 -22.21
C PHE A 577 -8.24 29.40 -22.11
N GLU A 578 -8.90 30.44 -21.63
CA GLU A 578 -8.36 31.79 -21.47
C GLU A 578 -8.01 32.01 -20.00
N ASN A 579 -6.73 32.31 -19.74
CA ASN A 579 -6.22 32.63 -18.41
C ASN A 579 -6.66 34.04 -17.98
N GLU A 580 -6.56 34.35 -16.69
CA GLU A 580 -6.94 35.66 -16.13
C GLU A 580 -6.16 36.84 -16.76
N ASP A 581 -4.98 36.59 -17.31
CA ASP A 581 -4.15 37.56 -18.01
C ASP A 581 -4.48 37.70 -19.52
N ASN A 582 -5.52 37.02 -20.01
CA ASN A 582 -5.93 36.87 -21.42
C ASN A 582 -4.90 36.13 -22.30
N THR A 583 -4.05 35.29 -21.70
CA THR A 583 -3.30 34.28 -22.46
C THR A 583 -4.18 33.06 -22.71
N TYR A 584 -3.85 32.27 -23.74
CA TYR A 584 -4.59 31.06 -24.09
C TYR A 584 -3.71 29.85 -23.92
N GLU A 585 -4.21 28.87 -23.19
CA GLU A 585 -3.59 27.57 -23.02
C GLU A 585 -4.42 26.48 -23.66
N ARG A 586 -3.76 25.38 -23.98
CA ARG A 586 -4.35 24.24 -24.66
C ARG A 586 -4.01 22.97 -23.90
N MET A 587 -5.03 22.17 -23.61
CA MET A 587 -4.85 20.90 -22.91
C MET A 587 -5.75 19.83 -23.53
N TRP A 588 -5.26 18.60 -23.54
CA TRP A 588 -6.10 17.44 -23.82
C TRP A 588 -6.99 17.17 -22.62
N THR A 589 -8.27 16.97 -22.89
CA THR A 589 -9.29 16.80 -21.85
C THR A 589 -10.21 15.64 -22.21
N VAL A 590 -10.60 14.87 -21.20
CA VAL A 590 -11.58 13.80 -21.39
C VAL A 590 -12.98 14.41 -21.60
N TYR A 591 -13.69 13.85 -22.57
CA TYR A 591 -15.11 14.11 -22.84
C TYR A 591 -15.92 12.93 -22.31
N PRO A 592 -16.60 13.08 -21.16
CA PRO A 592 -17.34 11.98 -20.55
C PRO A 592 -18.56 11.56 -21.37
N SER A 593 -19.12 10.39 -21.02
CA SER A 593 -20.41 9.93 -21.57
C SER A 593 -21.51 10.97 -21.42
N THR A 594 -22.28 11.16 -22.49
CA THR A 594 -23.46 12.03 -22.50
C THR A 594 -24.77 11.25 -22.64
N PHE A 595 -24.72 9.98 -23.05
CA PHE A 595 -25.88 9.08 -23.19
C PHE A 595 -25.51 7.63 -22.91
N ARG A 596 -26.52 6.78 -22.66
CA ARG A 596 -26.41 5.32 -22.84
C ARG A 596 -26.85 4.91 -24.23
N SER A 597 -26.47 3.72 -24.65
CA SER A 597 -26.93 3.13 -25.91
C SER A 597 -28.45 3.05 -26.00
N LYS A 598 -29.14 2.67 -24.92
CA LYS A 598 -30.62 2.64 -24.87
C LYS A 598 -31.30 3.99 -25.09
N ASP A 599 -30.60 5.09 -24.83
CA ASP A 599 -31.15 6.44 -24.92
C ASP A 599 -31.12 6.98 -26.36
N VAL A 600 -30.32 6.38 -27.25
CA VAL A 600 -30.05 6.93 -28.59
C VAL A 600 -30.11 5.89 -29.70
N LEU A 601 -29.85 4.61 -29.44
CA LEU A 601 -29.91 3.58 -30.48
C LEU A 601 -31.32 3.02 -30.68
N GLN A 602 -31.56 2.48 -31.87
CA GLN A 602 -32.72 1.64 -32.16
C GLN A 602 -32.79 0.48 -31.14
N GLU A 603 -34.00 0.11 -30.71
CA GLU A 603 -34.19 -0.82 -29.58
C GLU A 603 -33.52 -2.17 -29.80
N GLU A 604 -33.53 -2.68 -31.03
CA GLU A 604 -32.87 -3.93 -31.41
C GLU A 604 -31.33 -3.86 -31.38
N LEU A 605 -30.73 -2.68 -31.30
CA LEU A 605 -29.27 -2.50 -31.31
C LEU A 605 -28.68 -2.32 -29.91
N VAL A 606 -29.51 -2.37 -28.87
CA VAL A 606 -29.12 -2.16 -27.48
C VAL A 606 -28.80 -3.51 -26.84
N ASP A 607 -27.68 -3.59 -26.13
CA ASP A 607 -27.38 -4.76 -25.30
C ASP A 607 -28.36 -4.78 -24.10
N PRO A 608 -29.16 -5.85 -23.90
CA PRO A 608 -30.03 -5.94 -22.72
C PRO A 608 -29.26 -6.02 -21.40
N ASP A 609 -27.99 -6.45 -21.45
CA ASP A 609 -27.13 -6.52 -20.28
C ASP A 609 -26.59 -5.12 -19.90
N HIS A 610 -26.08 -4.97 -18.68
CA HIS A 610 -25.49 -3.71 -18.20
C HIS A 610 -26.43 -2.49 -18.30
N ASP A 611 -27.74 -2.68 -18.10
CA ASP A 611 -28.77 -1.62 -18.13
C ASP A 611 -28.81 -0.83 -19.47
N GLY A 612 -28.41 -1.45 -20.58
CA GLY A 612 -28.43 -0.81 -21.90
C GLY A 612 -27.39 0.30 -22.06
N CYS A 613 -26.30 0.26 -21.29
CA CYS A 613 -25.18 1.18 -21.44
C CYS A 613 -24.52 1.05 -22.83
N TRP A 614 -24.38 -0.19 -23.31
CA TRP A 614 -23.60 -0.52 -24.51
C TRP A 614 -24.48 -1.03 -25.66
N PRO A 615 -24.00 -0.92 -26.92
CA PRO A 615 -24.69 -1.53 -28.05
C PRO A 615 -24.54 -3.04 -28.04
N ASN A 616 -25.51 -3.76 -28.60
CA ASN A 616 -25.28 -5.13 -29.03
C ASN A 616 -24.37 -5.08 -30.28
N GLU A 617 -23.10 -5.39 -30.09
CA GLU A 617 -22.07 -5.27 -31.13
C GLU A 617 -22.43 -6.02 -32.40
N GLN A 618 -22.80 -7.31 -32.30
CA GLN A 618 -23.12 -8.12 -33.47
C GLN A 618 -24.26 -7.52 -34.29
N MET A 619 -25.30 -7.01 -33.61
CA MET A 619 -26.44 -6.40 -34.28
C MET A 619 -26.10 -5.02 -34.86
N LEU A 620 -25.27 -4.23 -34.17
CA LEU A 620 -24.81 -2.94 -34.64
C LEU A 620 -23.95 -3.07 -35.91
N LEU A 621 -22.97 -3.97 -35.92
CA LEU A 621 -22.13 -4.24 -37.08
C LEU A 621 -22.96 -4.79 -38.25
N LYS A 622 -23.94 -5.66 -37.98
CA LYS A 622 -24.87 -6.14 -39.00
C LYS A 622 -25.70 -4.99 -39.60
N ALA A 623 -26.09 -4.01 -38.79
CA ALA A 623 -26.83 -2.83 -39.23
C ALA A 623 -25.95 -1.89 -40.08
N PHE A 624 -24.66 -1.75 -39.76
CA PHE A 624 -23.69 -1.03 -40.60
C PHE A 624 -23.62 -1.63 -42.00
N ILE A 625 -23.47 -2.96 -42.09
CA ILE A 625 -23.42 -3.69 -43.37
C ILE A 625 -24.73 -3.54 -44.16
N ASP A 626 -25.88 -3.54 -43.48
CA ASP A 626 -27.19 -3.32 -44.12
C ASP A 626 -27.42 -1.84 -44.51
N GLY A 627 -26.53 -0.92 -44.12
CA GLY A 627 -26.68 0.52 -44.30
C GLY A 627 -27.89 1.11 -43.58
N LYS A 628 -28.34 0.48 -42.49
CA LYS A 628 -29.50 0.93 -41.69
C LYS A 628 -29.12 2.14 -40.84
N THR A 629 -30.10 3.02 -40.61
CA THR A 629 -29.93 4.07 -39.59
C THR A 629 -29.90 3.41 -38.21
N VAL A 630 -28.91 3.79 -37.40
CA VAL A 630 -28.67 3.14 -36.09
C VAL A 630 -29.19 3.97 -34.92
N THR A 631 -29.37 5.27 -35.11
CA THR A 631 -29.87 6.19 -34.09
C THR A 631 -31.39 6.34 -34.15
N ASP A 632 -32.00 6.55 -33.00
CA ASP A 632 -33.39 6.93 -32.79
C ASP A 632 -33.42 8.38 -32.27
N GLU A 633 -33.65 9.30 -33.21
CA GLU A 633 -33.69 10.73 -32.93
C GLU A 633 -34.83 11.13 -31.98
N ALA A 634 -35.91 10.34 -31.91
CA ALA A 634 -37.01 10.61 -30.99
C ALA A 634 -36.61 10.28 -29.54
N LYS A 635 -35.97 9.12 -29.31
CA LYS A 635 -35.41 8.77 -27.99
C LYS A 635 -34.39 9.80 -27.52
N ARG A 636 -33.44 10.16 -28.40
CA ARG A 636 -32.41 11.16 -28.12
C ARG A 636 -33.01 12.49 -27.64
N LYS A 637 -34.00 13.02 -28.37
CA LYS A 637 -34.68 14.29 -28.01
C LYS A 637 -35.48 14.18 -26.72
N GLN A 638 -36.03 13.01 -26.44
CA GLN A 638 -36.86 12.80 -25.26
C GLN A 638 -36.04 12.66 -23.96
N LYS A 639 -34.82 12.09 -24.02
CA LYS A 639 -34.01 11.74 -22.84
C LYS A 639 -33.86 12.88 -21.82
N TYR A 640 -33.56 14.10 -22.27
CA TYR A 640 -33.35 15.26 -21.40
C TYR A 640 -34.49 16.28 -21.45
N ALA A 641 -35.60 15.98 -22.13
CA ALA A 641 -36.71 16.93 -22.30
C ALA A 641 -37.39 17.30 -20.97
N SER A 642 -37.54 16.33 -20.05
CA SER A 642 -38.12 16.55 -18.71
C SER A 642 -37.09 16.93 -17.65
N PHE A 643 -35.79 16.94 -17.99
CA PHE A 643 -34.72 17.19 -17.03
C PHE A 643 -34.89 18.49 -16.23
N PRO A 644 -35.24 19.65 -16.84
CA PRO A 644 -35.44 20.89 -16.08
C PRO A 644 -36.60 20.82 -15.07
N GLU A 645 -37.67 20.09 -15.39
CA GLU A 645 -38.87 19.97 -14.54
C GLU A 645 -38.63 19.05 -13.34
N GLU A 646 -37.84 17.98 -13.54
CA GLU A 646 -37.52 16.99 -12.50
C GLU A 646 -36.38 17.42 -11.56
N LEU A 647 -35.60 18.44 -11.95
CA LEU A 647 -34.37 18.80 -11.24
C LEU A 647 -34.63 19.34 -9.82
N SER A 648 -35.69 20.14 -9.66
CA SER A 648 -36.09 20.66 -8.34
C SER A 648 -36.45 19.53 -7.38
N ASP A 649 -37.15 18.50 -7.85
CA ASP A 649 -37.53 17.35 -7.03
C ASP A 649 -36.30 16.53 -6.63
N LYS A 650 -35.34 16.33 -7.55
CA LYS A 650 -34.06 15.67 -7.25
C LYS A 650 -33.23 16.44 -6.21
N PHE A 651 -33.19 17.77 -6.31
CA PHE A 651 -32.53 18.61 -5.31
C PHE A 651 -33.23 18.54 -3.96
N GLN A 652 -34.56 18.55 -3.95
CA GLN A 652 -35.34 18.42 -2.72
C GLN A 652 -35.18 17.03 -2.09
N GLU A 653 -35.00 15.99 -2.89
CA GLU A 653 -34.75 14.63 -2.43
C GLU A 653 -33.41 14.50 -1.68
N VAL A 654 -32.38 15.19 -2.14
CA VAL A 654 -31.06 15.22 -1.46
C VAL A 654 -31.07 16.21 -0.29
N PHE A 655 -31.29 17.50 -0.57
CA PHE A 655 -31.14 18.58 0.44
C PHE A 655 -32.31 18.70 1.40
N GLY A 656 -33.42 17.98 1.15
CA GLY A 656 -34.53 17.85 2.08
C GLY A 656 -34.29 16.77 3.14
N ASP A 657 -33.30 15.90 2.96
CA ASP A 657 -33.02 14.80 3.88
C ASP A 657 -32.44 15.33 5.21
N PRO A 658 -32.94 14.89 6.38
CA PRO A 658 -32.47 15.36 7.68
C PRO A 658 -31.01 15.04 8.00
N ILE A 659 -30.38 14.05 7.36
CA ILE A 659 -28.93 13.80 7.46
C ILE A 659 -28.16 15.02 6.92
N PHE A 660 -28.64 15.57 5.80
CA PHE A 660 -28.06 16.73 5.11
C PHE A 660 -28.38 18.08 5.75
N GLN A 661 -29.43 18.18 6.57
CA GLN A 661 -29.79 19.46 7.22
C GLN A 661 -28.81 19.88 8.33
N LYS A 662 -27.87 19.01 8.72
CA LYS A 662 -26.88 19.27 9.78
C LYS A 662 -25.50 19.65 9.27
N GLU A 663 -25.15 19.28 8.04
CA GLU A 663 -23.81 19.43 7.47
C GLU A 663 -23.85 20.22 6.17
N THR A 664 -22.94 21.19 6.01
CA THR A 664 -22.86 22.05 4.81
C THR A 664 -22.24 21.36 3.59
N SER A 665 -21.69 20.17 3.80
CA SER A 665 -20.93 19.38 2.83
C SER A 665 -21.05 17.90 3.14
N TYR A 666 -21.22 17.06 2.13
CA TYR A 666 -21.17 15.60 2.26
C TYR A 666 -20.57 14.99 1.00
N THR A 667 -19.66 14.04 1.18
CA THR A 667 -18.98 13.34 0.09
C THR A 667 -19.15 11.85 0.26
N ILE A 668 -19.55 11.18 -0.81
CA ILE A 668 -19.67 9.72 -0.90
C ILE A 668 -18.57 9.25 -1.86
N ALA A 669 -17.62 8.47 -1.34
CA ALA A 669 -16.66 7.76 -2.17
C ALA A 669 -17.37 6.64 -2.93
N GLN A 670 -17.32 6.68 -4.26
CA GLN A 670 -17.95 5.65 -5.10
C GLN A 670 -16.94 4.52 -5.42
N LYS A 671 -15.66 4.89 -5.58
CA LYS A 671 -14.48 4.05 -5.80
C LYS A 671 -13.26 4.80 -5.23
N GLU A 672 -12.10 4.17 -5.13
CA GLU A 672 -10.82 4.83 -4.75
C GLU A 672 -10.51 6.09 -5.60
N THR A 673 -11.11 6.19 -6.79
CA THR A 673 -10.72 7.12 -7.84
C THR A 673 -11.82 8.09 -8.25
N ALA A 674 -13.00 8.05 -7.60
CA ALA A 674 -14.10 8.96 -7.91
C ALA A 674 -15.05 9.21 -6.74
N ASN A 675 -15.49 10.46 -6.62
CA ASN A 675 -16.36 10.93 -5.53
C ASN A 675 -17.65 11.57 -6.05
N VAL A 676 -18.72 11.37 -5.30
CA VAL A 676 -19.98 12.12 -5.41
C VAL A 676 -20.04 13.10 -4.25
N PHE A 677 -20.30 14.37 -4.51
CA PHE A 677 -20.36 15.38 -3.48
C PHE A 677 -21.63 16.22 -3.55
N PHE A 678 -22.00 16.73 -2.39
CA PHE A 678 -23.18 17.56 -2.19
C PHE A 678 -22.81 18.70 -1.26
N TYR A 679 -23.05 19.93 -1.68
CA TYR A 679 -22.73 21.11 -0.86
C TYR A 679 -23.88 22.10 -0.86
N HIS A 680 -24.04 22.82 0.24
CA HIS A 680 -24.86 24.02 0.27
C HIS A 680 -24.22 25.12 1.11
N SER A 681 -24.46 26.37 0.73
CA SER A 681 -23.93 27.52 1.46
C SER A 681 -24.64 27.72 2.80
N ASN A 682 -23.93 28.31 3.77
CA ASN A 682 -24.53 28.83 5.00
C ASN A 682 -25.67 29.81 4.69
N GLY A 683 -26.91 29.40 4.98
CA GLY A 683 -28.11 30.19 4.69
C GLY A 683 -28.82 29.86 3.36
N ASP A 684 -28.46 28.76 2.69
CA ASP A 684 -29.13 28.25 1.49
C ASP A 684 -29.14 29.22 0.29
N GLU A 685 -28.11 30.06 0.15
CA GLU A 685 -27.94 30.96 -1.00
C GLU A 685 -27.63 30.21 -2.31
N TRP A 686 -26.91 29.10 -2.22
CA TRP A 686 -26.69 28.15 -3.31
C TRP A 686 -26.56 26.71 -2.82
N LYS A 687 -26.91 25.76 -3.71
CA LYS A 687 -26.82 24.30 -3.49
C LYS A 687 -26.18 23.65 -4.70
N GLN A 688 -25.35 22.63 -4.52
CA GLN A 688 -24.70 21.92 -5.63
C GLN A 688 -24.61 20.42 -5.42
N ILE A 689 -24.82 19.68 -6.51
CA ILE A 689 -24.57 18.24 -6.62
C ILE A 689 -23.44 18.07 -7.62
N GLY A 690 -22.44 17.27 -7.32
CA GLY A 690 -21.34 17.04 -8.25
C GLY A 690 -20.62 15.71 -8.11
N TYR A 691 -19.75 15.49 -9.08
CA TYR A 691 -18.91 14.33 -9.33
C TYR A 691 -17.48 14.79 -9.54
N THR A 692 -16.51 14.02 -9.06
CA THR A 692 -15.12 14.18 -9.45
C THR A 692 -14.53 12.83 -9.84
N ASN A 693 -13.78 12.78 -10.93
CA ASN A 693 -12.98 11.65 -11.37
C ASN A 693 -11.50 12.02 -11.28
N PHE A 694 -10.76 11.39 -10.36
CA PHE A 694 -9.37 11.75 -10.08
C PHE A 694 -8.38 11.15 -11.07
N ILE A 695 -8.69 10.00 -11.68
CA ILE A 695 -7.86 9.40 -12.73
C ILE A 695 -7.89 10.24 -14.01
N HIS A 696 -9.06 10.75 -14.37
CA HIS A 696 -9.27 11.45 -15.64
C HIS A 696 -9.33 12.97 -15.49
N HIS A 697 -9.01 13.48 -14.30
CA HIS A 697 -8.86 14.89 -13.96
C HIS A 697 -10.04 15.79 -14.39
N TYR A 698 -11.28 15.36 -14.15
CA TYR A 698 -12.47 16.18 -14.42
C TYR A 698 -13.53 16.09 -13.32
N GLY A 699 -14.37 17.12 -13.24
CA GLY A 699 -15.54 17.17 -12.38
C GLY A 699 -16.79 17.58 -13.14
N LEU A 700 -17.95 17.09 -12.72
CA LEU A 700 -19.26 17.42 -13.29
C LEU A 700 -20.17 17.87 -12.16
N ARG A 701 -20.70 19.09 -12.23
CA ARG A 701 -21.59 19.58 -11.18
C ARG A 701 -22.70 20.48 -11.70
N ILE A 702 -23.77 20.52 -10.93
CA ILE A 702 -24.87 21.43 -11.16
C ILE A 702 -25.11 22.26 -9.91
N VAL A 703 -25.25 23.58 -10.09
CA VAL A 703 -25.39 24.56 -9.01
C VAL A 703 -26.73 25.28 -9.16
N TRP A 704 -27.49 25.35 -8.08
CA TRP A 704 -28.68 26.19 -7.97
C TRP A 704 -28.36 27.45 -7.16
N TYR A 705 -28.63 28.62 -7.74
CA TYR A 705 -28.49 29.91 -7.07
C TYR A 705 -29.86 30.45 -6.64
N ALA A 706 -30.15 30.40 -5.34
CA ALA A 706 -31.47 30.72 -4.80
C ALA A 706 -31.90 32.17 -5.06
N ARG A 707 -30.98 33.14 -4.91
CA ARG A 707 -31.28 34.58 -5.10
C ARG A 707 -31.70 34.93 -6.52
N GLN A 708 -31.14 34.23 -7.50
CA GLN A 708 -31.37 34.47 -8.93
C GLN A 708 -32.40 33.51 -9.51
N ASN A 709 -32.77 32.47 -8.75
CA ASN A 709 -33.51 31.31 -9.22
C ASN A 709 -32.93 30.77 -10.53
N ARG A 710 -31.60 30.60 -10.56
CA ARG A 710 -30.84 30.20 -11.75
C ARG A 710 -30.12 28.87 -11.50
N TRP A 711 -30.10 28.03 -12.51
CA TRP A 711 -29.34 26.78 -12.55
C TRP A 711 -28.11 26.97 -13.43
N GLN A 712 -27.00 26.35 -13.05
CA GLN A 712 -25.78 26.37 -13.85
C GLN A 712 -25.14 24.99 -13.85
N LEU A 713 -24.79 24.49 -15.04
CA LEU A 713 -24.06 23.24 -15.24
C LEU A 713 -22.60 23.60 -15.44
N ILE A 714 -21.71 22.88 -14.77
CA ILE A 714 -20.27 23.17 -14.80
C ILE A 714 -19.52 21.87 -15.00
N GLN A 715 -18.66 21.83 -16.01
CA GLN A 715 -17.58 20.84 -16.09
C GLN A 715 -16.30 21.51 -15.59
N ASP A 716 -15.72 20.93 -14.55
CA ASP A 716 -14.43 21.33 -14.01
C ASP A 716 -13.33 20.45 -14.64
N MET A 717 -12.17 21.02 -14.94
CA MET A 717 -10.98 20.32 -15.41
C MET A 717 -9.85 20.55 -14.42
N TYR A 718 -9.18 19.47 -14.02
CA TYR A 718 -8.11 19.49 -13.05
C TYR A 718 -6.77 19.18 -13.71
N ALA A 719 -5.68 19.60 -13.07
CA ALA A 719 -4.33 19.14 -13.36
C ALA A 719 -4.07 17.80 -12.64
N GLU A 720 -2.92 17.18 -12.94
CA GLU A 720 -2.51 15.91 -12.32
C GLU A 720 -2.34 16.03 -10.80
N ASP A 721 -1.95 17.19 -10.30
CA ASP A 721 -1.83 17.52 -8.87
C ASP A 721 -3.17 17.81 -8.18
N GLY A 722 -4.27 17.78 -8.93
CA GLY A 722 -5.63 18.03 -8.42
C GLY A 722 -6.06 19.50 -8.45
N ASP A 723 -5.22 20.42 -8.91
CA ASP A 723 -5.58 21.84 -9.00
C ASP A 723 -6.59 22.10 -10.12
N LEU A 724 -7.56 22.97 -9.86
CA LEU A 724 -8.55 23.37 -10.86
C LEU A 724 -7.90 24.24 -11.94
N VAL A 725 -7.85 23.74 -13.17
CA VAL A 725 -7.25 24.41 -14.33
C VAL A 725 -8.29 25.22 -15.10
N CYS A 726 -9.47 24.64 -15.32
CA CYS A 726 -10.51 25.27 -16.13
C CYS A 726 -11.92 24.94 -15.64
N MET A 727 -12.86 25.85 -15.83
CA MET A 727 -14.29 25.62 -15.63
C MET A 727 -15.06 25.96 -16.90
N PHE A 728 -15.95 25.06 -17.32
CA PHE A 728 -16.89 25.27 -18.42
C PHE A 728 -18.32 25.44 -17.88
N PRO A 729 -18.78 26.68 -17.61
CA PRO A 729 -20.15 26.93 -17.22
C PRO A 729 -21.11 26.95 -18.42
N SER A 730 -22.30 26.39 -18.25
CA SER A 730 -23.40 26.37 -19.24
C SER A 730 -24.77 26.44 -18.57
N GLU A 731 -25.80 26.70 -19.37
CA GLU A 731 -27.21 26.82 -18.95
C GLU A 731 -28.00 25.52 -19.21
N LEU A 732 -29.16 25.35 -18.57
CA LEU A 732 -29.95 24.10 -18.64
C LEU A 732 -30.40 23.74 -20.07
N GLU A 733 -30.59 24.73 -20.93
CA GLU A 733 -31.03 24.55 -22.31
C GLU A 733 -29.88 24.15 -23.24
N ASP A 734 -28.63 24.27 -22.80
CA ASP A 734 -27.46 23.99 -23.64
C ASP A 734 -27.29 22.48 -23.91
N GLU A 735 -26.91 22.15 -25.13
CA GLU A 735 -26.69 20.79 -25.63
C GLU A 735 -25.22 20.54 -26.01
N TYR A 736 -24.28 21.29 -25.42
CA TYR A 736 -22.85 21.00 -25.54
C TYR A 736 -22.54 19.65 -24.86
N ALA A 737 -21.53 18.93 -25.36
CA ALA A 737 -21.14 17.65 -24.75
C ALA A 737 -20.86 17.76 -23.22
N PRO A 738 -20.12 18.78 -22.73
CA PRO A 738 -19.99 19.05 -21.29
C PRO A 738 -21.33 19.18 -20.55
N SER A 739 -22.27 19.95 -21.12
CA SER A 739 -23.59 20.20 -20.54
C SER A 739 -24.42 18.91 -20.47
N LEU A 740 -24.36 18.10 -21.52
CA LEU A 740 -25.07 16.81 -21.57
C LEU A 740 -24.42 15.76 -20.64
N ALA A 741 -23.10 15.79 -20.45
CA ALA A 741 -22.42 14.92 -19.49
C ALA A 741 -22.86 15.20 -18.05
N VAL A 742 -23.04 16.49 -17.68
CA VAL A 742 -23.63 16.85 -16.39
C VAL A 742 -25.06 16.29 -16.28
N LYS A 743 -25.91 16.50 -17.31
CA LYS A 743 -27.30 15.97 -17.31
C LYS A 743 -27.36 14.44 -17.22
N TYR A 744 -26.43 13.75 -17.88
CA TYR A 744 -26.28 12.30 -17.84
C TYR A 744 -26.02 11.79 -16.43
N TRP A 745 -25.12 12.46 -15.70
CA TRP A 745 -24.59 11.95 -14.45
C TRP A 745 -25.44 12.27 -13.22
N ILE A 746 -26.15 13.42 -13.19
CA ILE A 746 -26.95 13.83 -12.01
C ILE A 746 -27.96 12.77 -11.52
N PRO A 747 -28.73 12.08 -12.39
CA PRO A 747 -29.59 10.98 -11.95
C PRO A 747 -28.83 9.88 -11.20
N GLU A 748 -27.62 9.53 -11.64
CA GLU A 748 -26.77 8.53 -10.98
C GLU A 748 -26.28 9.01 -9.62
N ALA A 749 -25.88 10.28 -9.51
CA ALA A 749 -25.51 10.90 -8.24
C ALA A 749 -26.61 10.75 -7.18
N VAL A 750 -27.85 10.98 -7.58
CA VAL A 750 -29.03 10.86 -6.71
C VAL A 750 -29.30 9.40 -6.34
N GLN A 751 -29.04 8.44 -7.23
CA GLN A 751 -29.13 7.01 -6.88
C GLN A 751 -28.05 6.58 -5.90
N VAL A 752 -26.81 7.06 -6.06
CA VAL A 752 -25.72 6.84 -5.11
C VAL A 752 -26.10 7.38 -3.74
N PHE A 753 -26.64 8.61 -3.67
CA PHE A 753 -27.16 9.16 -2.43
C PHE A 753 -28.23 8.26 -1.79
N LYS A 754 -29.20 7.76 -2.56
CA LYS A 754 -30.24 6.86 -2.05
C LYS A 754 -29.66 5.55 -1.50
N ALA A 755 -28.67 4.98 -2.17
CA ALA A 755 -28.01 3.76 -1.73
C ALA A 755 -27.29 4.00 -0.40
N GLU A 756 -26.54 5.10 -0.29
CA GLU A 756 -25.85 5.46 0.96
C GLU A 756 -26.84 5.76 2.09
N ARG A 757 -27.93 6.47 1.78
CA ARG A 757 -29.01 6.70 2.75
C ARG A 757 -29.57 5.38 3.26
N ARG A 758 -29.85 4.40 2.39
CA ARG A 758 -30.33 3.07 2.79
C ARG A 758 -29.30 2.32 3.62
N ARG A 759 -28.01 2.44 3.30
CA ARG A 759 -26.91 1.86 4.09
C ARG A 759 -26.90 2.46 5.50
N LEU A 760 -26.96 3.78 5.61
CA LEU A 760 -27.03 4.50 6.90
C LEU A 760 -28.33 4.21 7.67
N GLU A 761 -29.44 3.92 6.98
CA GLU A 761 -30.66 3.40 7.62
C GLU A 761 -30.47 2.04 8.21
N GLN A 762 -29.86 1.13 7.46
CA GLN A 762 -29.60 -0.23 7.90
C GLN A 762 -28.66 -0.23 9.10
N MET A 763 -27.62 0.61 9.08
CA MET A 763 -26.73 0.83 10.22
C MET A 763 -27.43 1.44 11.46
N ASN A 764 -28.49 2.23 11.26
CA ASN A 764 -29.24 2.89 12.35
C ASN A 764 -30.56 2.19 12.70
N GLN A 765 -30.88 1.06 12.06
CA GLN A 765 -31.95 0.18 12.51
C GLN A 765 -31.41 -0.64 13.69
N PRO A 766 -32.22 -0.89 14.73
CA PRO A 766 -31.87 -1.96 15.65
C PRO A 766 -31.93 -3.26 14.84
N GLN A 767 -30.77 -3.76 14.42
CA GLN A 767 -30.65 -5.14 13.96
C GLN A 767 -31.17 -6.02 15.09
N ASP A 768 -32.03 -6.98 14.77
CA ASP A 768 -32.24 -8.11 15.67
C ASP A 768 -30.87 -8.78 15.80
N ASP A 769 -30.21 -8.61 16.96
CA ASP A 769 -28.91 -9.22 17.25
C ASP A 769 -28.95 -10.69 16.83
N LEU A 770 -28.02 -11.17 16.00
CA LEU A 770 -27.95 -12.58 15.59
C LEU A 770 -28.06 -13.51 16.82
N LEU A 771 -27.52 -13.07 17.97
CA LEU A 771 -27.61 -13.82 19.22
C LEU A 771 -29.05 -13.96 19.73
N SER A 772 -29.93 -12.99 19.45
CA SER A 772 -31.38 -13.07 19.68
C SER A 772 -32.08 -14.00 18.69
N VAL A 773 -31.66 -13.99 17.42
CA VAL A 773 -32.13 -14.92 16.37
C VAL A 773 -31.80 -16.37 16.71
N LEU A 774 -30.59 -16.63 17.22
CA LEU A 774 -30.13 -17.95 17.64
C LEU A 774 -30.83 -18.45 18.92
N VAL A 775 -31.43 -17.57 19.72
CA VAL A 775 -32.26 -17.94 20.89
C VAL A 775 -33.68 -18.36 20.47
N GLU A 776 -34.24 -17.80 19.39
CA GLU A 776 -35.60 -18.11 18.93
C GLU A 776 -35.74 -19.47 18.19
N LYS A 777 -34.64 -20.21 18.02
CA LYS A 777 -34.51 -21.51 17.33
C LYS A 777 -34.81 -21.43 15.82
N GLU A 778 -34.51 -22.53 15.11
CA GLU A 778 -34.37 -22.76 13.65
C GLU A 778 -35.46 -22.20 12.68
N ASN A 779 -36.45 -21.43 13.13
CA ASN A 779 -37.54 -20.87 12.30
C ASN A 779 -37.56 -19.33 12.24
N HIS A 780 -36.44 -18.66 12.55
CA HIS A 780 -36.39 -17.20 12.44
C HIS A 780 -36.54 -16.77 10.96
N PRO A 781 -37.38 -15.77 10.64
CA PRO A 781 -37.66 -15.38 9.25
C PRO A 781 -36.45 -14.86 8.47
N ALA A 782 -35.35 -14.49 9.14
CA ALA A 782 -34.10 -14.09 8.50
C ALA A 782 -33.23 -15.27 8.04
N ILE A 783 -33.50 -16.51 8.49
CA ILE A 783 -32.74 -17.71 8.13
C ILE A 783 -33.51 -18.52 7.09
N ASP A 784 -32.88 -18.80 5.94
CA ASP A 784 -33.42 -19.67 4.91
C ASP A 784 -33.27 -21.15 5.28
N ARG A 785 -32.04 -21.53 5.62
CA ARG A 785 -31.66 -22.92 5.86
C ARG A 785 -30.44 -23.01 6.78
N ILE A 786 -30.31 -24.17 7.42
CA ILE A 786 -29.17 -24.54 8.24
C ILE A 786 -28.54 -25.79 7.63
N VAL A 787 -27.24 -25.73 7.38
CA VAL A 787 -26.49 -26.82 6.75
C VAL A 787 -25.44 -27.32 7.73
N LYS A 788 -25.41 -28.63 7.99
CA LYS A 788 -24.26 -29.24 8.69
C LYS A 788 -23.08 -29.30 7.73
N ALA A 789 -22.05 -28.48 7.96
CA ALA A 789 -20.87 -28.42 7.12
C ALA A 789 -19.97 -29.65 7.31
N LEU A 790 -19.51 -29.91 8.53
CA LEU A 790 -18.63 -31.03 8.88
C LEU A 790 -18.59 -31.29 10.39
N ASP A 791 -17.83 -32.31 10.80
CA ASP A 791 -17.56 -32.61 12.20
C ASP A 791 -16.09 -32.23 12.52
N LEU A 792 -15.89 -31.31 13.46
CA LEU A 792 -14.57 -30.78 13.85
C LEU A 792 -13.99 -31.59 15.02
N TYR A 793 -12.74 -32.04 14.91
CA TYR A 793 -12.01 -32.75 15.96
C TYR A 793 -11.24 -31.76 16.87
N ILE A 794 -11.50 -31.85 18.17
CA ILE A 794 -11.05 -30.90 19.19
C ILE A 794 -10.31 -31.68 20.29
N PRO A 795 -9.00 -31.93 20.13
CA PRO A 795 -8.20 -32.69 21.10
C PRO A 795 -7.78 -31.88 22.35
N THR A 796 -7.60 -30.57 22.25
CA THR A 796 -7.11 -29.75 23.37
C THR A 796 -8.23 -28.99 24.08
N GLY A 797 -9.36 -28.77 23.40
CA GLY A 797 -10.45 -27.93 23.91
C GLY A 797 -10.18 -26.43 23.72
N THR A 798 -9.07 -26.07 23.09
CA THR A 798 -8.69 -24.68 22.82
C THR A 798 -8.96 -24.39 21.34
N ILE A 799 -9.98 -23.59 21.07
CA ILE A 799 -10.45 -23.27 19.71
C ILE A 799 -9.77 -22.02 19.19
N VAL A 800 -9.36 -22.06 17.93
CA VAL A 800 -8.92 -20.94 17.11
C VAL A 800 -10.00 -20.66 16.07
N ALA A 801 -10.50 -19.43 16.04
CA ALA A 801 -11.27 -18.89 14.93
C ALA A 801 -10.44 -17.81 14.22
N THR A 802 -10.24 -17.93 12.92
CA THR A 802 -9.34 -17.04 12.18
C THR A 802 -9.58 -17.13 10.67
N ASP A 803 -8.89 -16.27 9.90
CA ASP A 803 -8.69 -16.46 8.46
C ASP A 803 -7.68 -17.61 8.22
N PRO A 804 -8.04 -18.59 7.38
CA PRO A 804 -7.24 -19.80 7.15
C PRO A 804 -5.95 -19.57 6.33
N VAL A 805 -5.73 -18.36 5.81
CA VAL A 805 -4.56 -17.98 5.00
C VAL A 805 -3.74 -16.90 5.70
N VAL A 806 -4.39 -15.83 6.14
CA VAL A 806 -3.69 -14.59 6.54
C VAL A 806 -3.33 -14.58 8.02
N SER A 807 -4.00 -15.38 8.86
CA SER A 807 -3.84 -15.33 10.31
C SER A 807 -3.82 -16.72 10.95
N MET A 808 -3.15 -17.68 10.32
CA MET A 808 -3.02 -19.06 10.83
C MET A 808 -2.31 -19.14 12.19
N GLU A 809 -1.48 -18.15 12.55
CA GLU A 809 -0.75 -18.10 13.82
C GLU A 809 -1.57 -17.52 14.99
N ARG A 810 -2.84 -17.14 14.75
CA ARG A 810 -3.70 -16.53 15.80
C ARG A 810 -3.84 -17.45 17.00
N SER A 811 -3.70 -16.88 18.21
CA SER A 811 -3.92 -17.57 19.47
C SER A 811 -5.33 -18.15 19.57
N GLY A 812 -5.45 -19.28 20.29
CA GLY A 812 -6.76 -19.83 20.65
C GLY A 812 -7.45 -19.02 21.74
N PHE A 813 -8.77 -19.13 21.82
CA PHE A 813 -9.57 -18.45 22.84
C PHE A 813 -9.19 -18.89 24.26
N LYS A 814 -9.28 -17.95 25.21
CA LYS A 814 -8.95 -18.14 26.64
C LYS A 814 -9.86 -19.18 27.32
N ARG A 815 -11.12 -19.27 26.90
CA ARG A 815 -12.13 -20.17 27.48
C ARG A 815 -12.00 -21.58 26.87
N GLN A 816 -11.91 -22.58 27.74
CA GLN A 816 -11.83 -23.97 27.34
C GLN A 816 -13.19 -24.52 26.91
N THR A 817 -13.16 -25.42 25.94
CA THR A 817 -14.34 -26.10 25.38
C THR A 817 -14.27 -27.61 25.60
N PRO A 818 -15.39 -28.34 25.47
CA PRO A 818 -15.39 -29.80 25.52
C PRO A 818 -14.44 -30.43 24.49
N ILE A 819 -13.69 -31.46 24.92
CA ILE A 819 -12.80 -32.25 24.07
C ILE A 819 -13.60 -33.36 23.39
N GLY A 820 -13.43 -33.54 22.08
CA GLY A 820 -14.19 -34.53 21.30
C GLY A 820 -14.33 -34.15 19.83
N THR A 821 -15.34 -34.71 19.16
CA THR A 821 -15.69 -34.39 17.78
C THR A 821 -17.10 -33.81 17.76
N PHE A 822 -17.26 -32.62 17.19
CA PHE A 822 -18.49 -31.84 17.28
C PHE A 822 -18.91 -31.25 15.93
N PRO A 823 -20.21 -31.22 15.62
CA PRO A 823 -20.70 -30.70 14.34
C PRO A 823 -20.57 -29.18 14.23
N VAL A 824 -20.16 -28.73 13.04
CA VAL A 824 -20.21 -27.33 12.59
C VAL A 824 -21.42 -27.14 11.67
N TYR A 825 -22.24 -26.15 11.97
CA TYR A 825 -23.41 -25.75 11.19
C TYR A 825 -23.21 -24.36 10.60
N LEU A 826 -23.74 -24.14 9.40
CA LEU A 826 -23.79 -22.84 8.75
C LEU A 826 -25.24 -22.42 8.57
N TYR A 827 -25.54 -21.19 8.96
CA TYR A 827 -26.84 -20.57 8.84
C TYR A 827 -26.82 -19.68 7.60
N PHE A 828 -27.71 -19.94 6.64
CA PHE A 828 -27.84 -19.13 5.44
C PHE A 828 -28.96 -18.11 5.60
N ASP A 829 -28.70 -16.87 5.23
CA ASP A 829 -29.70 -15.81 5.28
C ASP A 829 -30.75 -15.97 4.16
N HIS A 830 -31.97 -15.51 4.41
CA HIS A 830 -33.10 -15.63 3.48
C HIS A 830 -33.06 -14.66 2.29
N GLN A 831 -32.38 -13.53 2.42
CA GLN A 831 -32.44 -12.45 1.43
C GLN A 831 -31.35 -12.55 0.35
N TYR A 832 -30.15 -12.96 0.73
CA TYR A 832 -28.95 -12.91 -0.08
C TYR A 832 -28.32 -14.29 -0.32
N ASP A 833 -28.83 -15.33 0.33
CA ASP A 833 -28.34 -16.70 0.22
C ASP A 833 -26.87 -16.84 0.64
N ARG A 834 -26.43 -16.11 1.66
CA ARG A 834 -25.06 -16.10 2.19
C ARG A 834 -24.96 -16.72 3.57
N VAL A 835 -23.77 -17.19 3.93
CA VAL A 835 -23.48 -17.65 5.29
C VAL A 835 -23.54 -16.47 6.25
N ALA A 836 -24.60 -16.41 7.06
CA ALA A 836 -24.79 -15.40 8.09
C ALA A 836 -24.02 -15.72 9.37
N CYS A 837 -23.88 -17.02 9.69
CA CYS A 837 -23.24 -17.47 10.91
C CYS A 837 -22.65 -18.88 10.75
N ALA A 838 -21.48 -19.09 11.36
CA ALA A 838 -20.92 -20.42 11.60
C ALA A 838 -21.07 -20.80 13.08
N GLU A 839 -21.64 -21.98 13.36
CA GLU A 839 -21.89 -22.50 14.70
C GLU A 839 -21.13 -23.82 14.92
N LEU A 840 -20.29 -23.89 15.94
CA LEU A 840 -19.75 -25.13 16.51
C LEU A 840 -20.60 -25.56 17.72
N ARG A 841 -21.19 -26.75 17.63
CA ARG A 841 -22.20 -27.26 18.59
C ARG A 841 -21.63 -28.35 19.51
N PHE A 842 -21.52 -28.05 20.80
CA PHE A 842 -20.96 -28.99 21.79
C PHE A 842 -22.01 -29.87 22.52
N SER A 843 -23.26 -29.40 22.64
CA SER A 843 -24.36 -30.09 23.34
C SER A 843 -25.71 -29.78 22.68
N GLU A 844 -26.80 -30.45 23.05
CA GLU A 844 -28.17 -30.07 22.63
C GLU A 844 -28.91 -29.22 23.68
N GLU A 845 -28.22 -28.83 24.74
CA GLU A 845 -28.76 -27.92 25.77
C GLU A 845 -28.99 -26.50 25.24
N GLU A 846 -29.96 -25.80 25.85
CA GLU A 846 -30.32 -24.43 25.48
C GLU A 846 -29.26 -23.42 25.95
N VAL A 847 -28.93 -22.46 25.08
CA VAL A 847 -28.10 -21.31 25.44
C VAL A 847 -28.90 -20.40 26.38
N HIS A 848 -28.37 -20.16 27.58
CA HIS A 848 -28.93 -19.25 28.57
C HIS A 848 -28.36 -17.83 28.43
N THR A 849 -27.06 -17.71 28.15
CA THR A 849 -26.36 -16.44 28.00
C THR A 849 -25.27 -16.54 26.94
N TRP A 850 -25.00 -15.43 26.25
CA TRP A 850 -23.88 -15.29 25.33
C TRP A 850 -22.75 -14.49 25.96
N GLU A 851 -21.51 -14.89 25.67
CA GLU A 851 -20.29 -14.24 26.12
C GLU A 851 -19.32 -14.10 24.93
N MET A 852 -18.71 -12.92 24.74
CA MET A 852 -17.73 -12.72 23.67
C MET A 852 -16.52 -13.66 23.85
N ALA A 853 -16.05 -14.27 22.77
CA ALA A 853 -14.91 -15.17 22.79
C ALA A 853 -13.60 -14.37 22.74
N LEU A 854 -12.91 -14.30 23.88
CA LEU A 854 -11.69 -13.51 24.06
C LEU A 854 -10.41 -14.34 23.90
N LEU A 855 -9.36 -13.71 23.39
CA LEU A 855 -7.99 -14.22 23.47
C LEU A 855 -7.41 -14.05 24.90
N PRO A 856 -6.34 -14.77 25.28
CA PRO A 856 -5.77 -14.73 26.63
C PRO A 856 -5.44 -13.31 27.15
N GLU A 857 -4.98 -12.44 26.26
CA GLU A 857 -4.55 -11.06 26.49
C GLU A 857 -5.70 -10.03 26.45
N GLN A 858 -6.90 -10.42 26.03
CA GLN A 858 -8.03 -9.51 25.87
C GLN A 858 -8.92 -9.48 27.12
N GLU A 859 -9.38 -8.29 27.51
CA GLU A 859 -10.24 -8.08 28.68
C GLU A 859 -11.42 -7.16 28.33
N MET A 860 -12.67 -7.59 28.60
CA MET A 860 -13.88 -6.83 28.25
C MET A 860 -13.89 -5.38 28.77
N LYS A 861 -13.22 -5.11 29.90
CA LYS A 861 -13.17 -3.79 30.55
C LYS A 861 -12.43 -2.73 29.73
N GLU A 862 -11.69 -3.14 28.70
CA GLU A 862 -10.89 -2.26 27.84
C GLU A 862 -11.71 -1.75 26.65
N LEU A 863 -12.88 -2.35 26.36
CA LEU A 863 -13.77 -1.95 25.28
C LEU A 863 -14.68 -0.78 25.69
N GLN A 864 -14.84 0.19 24.80
CA GLN A 864 -15.86 1.24 24.90
C GLN A 864 -17.23 0.74 24.39
N ASP A 865 -18.29 1.51 24.66
CA ASP A 865 -19.63 1.19 24.16
C ASP A 865 -19.65 1.08 22.63
N GLY A 866 -19.98 -0.09 22.11
CA GLY A 866 -20.05 -0.39 20.67
C GLY A 866 -18.78 -1.04 20.09
N GLU A 867 -17.73 -1.21 20.87
CA GLU A 867 -16.52 -1.94 20.44
C GLU A 867 -16.62 -3.45 20.72
N ALA A 868 -15.91 -4.25 19.91
CA ALA A 868 -15.85 -5.69 20.06
C ALA A 868 -14.48 -6.24 19.65
N TYR A 869 -14.09 -7.38 20.23
CA TYR A 869 -12.94 -8.16 19.78
C TYR A 869 -13.38 -9.20 18.74
N GLY A 870 -12.53 -9.44 17.74
CA GLY A 870 -12.85 -10.32 16.62
C GLY A 870 -11.60 -10.79 15.89
N TYR A 871 -11.79 -11.30 14.68
CA TYR A 871 -10.72 -11.60 13.75
C TYR A 871 -11.00 -10.99 12.39
N LEU A 872 -9.93 -10.61 11.69
CA LEU A 872 -10.01 -10.12 10.32
C LEU A 872 -10.06 -11.30 9.34
N VAL A 873 -10.83 -11.14 8.28
CA VAL A 873 -10.86 -12.02 7.11
C VAL A 873 -10.44 -11.19 5.91
N ASP A 874 -9.53 -11.75 5.10
CA ASP A 874 -8.93 -11.13 3.91
C ASP A 874 -8.87 -12.13 2.72
N SER A 875 -9.18 -13.40 2.99
CA SER A 875 -9.32 -14.45 1.97
C SER A 875 -10.76 -14.67 1.51
N GLY A 876 -11.74 -13.95 2.08
CA GLY A 876 -13.16 -14.26 1.98
C GLY A 876 -13.62 -15.52 2.74
N TYR A 877 -12.75 -16.12 3.55
CA TYR A 877 -13.06 -17.32 4.34
C TYR A 877 -12.72 -17.15 5.83
N GLY A 878 -13.63 -17.66 6.68
CA GLY A 878 -13.36 -17.94 8.09
C GLY A 878 -13.13 -19.43 8.33
N CYS A 879 -12.56 -19.76 9.49
CA CYS A 879 -12.45 -21.16 9.89
C CYS A 879 -12.51 -21.38 11.40
N PHE A 880 -12.89 -22.60 11.79
CA PHE A 880 -12.73 -23.13 13.15
C PHE A 880 -11.74 -24.30 13.17
N MET A 881 -10.82 -24.28 14.13
CA MET A 881 -9.89 -25.37 14.37
C MET A 881 -9.46 -25.45 15.83
N ASP A 882 -8.97 -26.61 16.26
CA ASP A 882 -8.28 -26.74 17.55
C ASP A 882 -6.84 -26.21 17.45
N ALA A 883 -6.27 -25.75 18.57
CA ALA A 883 -4.89 -25.25 18.63
C ALA A 883 -3.83 -26.25 18.09
N ASP A 884 -4.05 -27.56 18.22
CA ASP A 884 -3.14 -28.55 17.63
C ASP A 884 -3.36 -28.74 16.11
N SER A 885 -4.59 -28.52 15.63
CA SER A 885 -4.87 -28.43 14.19
C SER A 885 -4.21 -27.18 13.58
N ALA A 886 -4.23 -26.04 14.27
CA ALA A 886 -3.55 -24.81 13.83
C ALA A 886 -2.04 -25.01 13.66
N LYS A 887 -1.38 -25.65 14.64
CA LYS A 887 0.04 -26.04 14.51
C LYS A 887 0.29 -26.95 13.30
N SER A 888 -0.67 -27.81 12.97
CA SER A 888 -0.55 -28.73 11.84
C SER A 888 -0.74 -28.03 10.49
N MET A 889 -1.61 -27.01 10.42
CA MET A 889 -1.72 -26.11 9.26
C MET A 889 -0.41 -25.39 8.99
N ILE A 890 0.19 -24.75 10.01
CA ILE A 890 1.47 -24.05 9.90
C ILE A 890 2.59 -25.00 9.44
N GLN A 891 2.65 -26.22 10.00
CA GLN A 891 3.60 -27.24 9.57
C GLN A 891 3.38 -27.68 8.12
N HIS A 892 2.14 -27.75 7.68
CA HIS A 892 1.79 -28.14 6.31
C HIS A 892 2.19 -27.06 5.31
N GLU A 893 1.93 -25.78 5.61
CA GLU A 893 2.40 -24.66 4.80
C GLU A 893 3.93 -24.66 4.67
N GLN A 894 4.65 -24.76 5.79
CA GLN A 894 6.12 -24.85 5.78
C GLN A 894 6.63 -26.06 4.98
N LEU A 895 5.88 -27.17 4.98
CA LEU A 895 6.22 -28.33 4.17
C LEU A 895 6.00 -28.07 2.68
N LEU A 896 4.88 -27.44 2.30
CA LEU A 896 4.59 -27.06 0.92
C LEU A 896 5.61 -26.06 0.40
N GLU A 897 5.92 -25.02 1.17
CA GLU A 897 6.96 -24.03 0.85
C GLU A 897 8.30 -24.73 0.61
N LYS A 898 8.66 -25.69 1.47
CA LYS A 898 9.90 -26.46 1.31
C LYS A 898 9.88 -27.41 0.10
N GLN A 899 8.73 -27.99 -0.24
CA GLN A 899 8.60 -28.95 -1.34
C GLN A 899 8.58 -28.26 -2.70
N LEU A 900 7.86 -27.15 -2.81
CA LEU A 900 7.67 -26.39 -4.05
C LEU A 900 8.79 -25.35 -4.24
N GLY A 901 9.42 -24.88 -3.17
CA GLY A 901 10.53 -23.93 -3.24
C GLY A 901 10.09 -22.64 -3.93
N HIS A 902 10.67 -22.37 -5.10
CA HIS A 902 10.34 -21.17 -5.89
C HIS A 902 8.95 -21.22 -6.54
N ASP A 903 8.32 -22.39 -6.62
CA ASP A 903 6.97 -22.57 -7.19
C ASP A 903 5.86 -22.37 -6.14
N PHE A 904 6.23 -22.13 -4.87
CA PHE A 904 5.28 -21.76 -3.82
C PHE A 904 4.91 -20.27 -3.95
N ILE A 905 3.63 -20.00 -4.22
CA ILE A 905 3.02 -18.67 -4.38
C ILE A 905 2.35 -18.27 -3.05
N SER A 906 1.43 -19.09 -2.56
CA SER A 906 0.73 -18.89 -1.28
C SER A 906 0.05 -20.19 -0.84
N TYR A 907 -0.29 -20.31 0.44
CA TYR A 907 -1.10 -21.43 0.92
C TYR A 907 -2.48 -21.50 0.23
N TYR A 908 -2.99 -20.35 -0.22
CA TYR A 908 -4.22 -20.30 -1.00
C TYR A 908 -4.03 -20.93 -2.39
N ASP A 909 -3.10 -20.40 -3.18
CA ASP A 909 -2.91 -20.79 -4.58
C ASP A 909 -2.38 -22.21 -4.75
N ASN A 910 -1.57 -22.69 -3.79
CA ASN A 910 -0.91 -23.99 -3.89
C ASN A 910 -1.66 -25.12 -3.18
N PHE A 911 -2.74 -24.83 -2.45
CA PHE A 911 -3.48 -25.86 -1.72
C PHE A 911 -4.98 -25.60 -1.59
N LEU A 912 -5.40 -24.42 -1.12
CA LEU A 912 -6.82 -24.17 -0.89
C LEU A 912 -7.62 -24.03 -2.19
N SER A 913 -7.07 -23.41 -3.23
CA SER A 913 -7.68 -23.30 -4.56
C SER A 913 -8.07 -24.68 -5.10
N ASP A 914 -7.12 -25.62 -5.12
CA ASP A 914 -7.34 -27.01 -5.54
C ASP A 914 -8.38 -27.73 -4.66
N LEU A 915 -8.35 -27.49 -3.34
CA LEU A 915 -9.32 -28.09 -2.41
C LEU A 915 -10.75 -27.58 -2.66
N LEU A 916 -10.90 -26.30 -2.99
CA LEU A 916 -12.18 -25.67 -3.29
C LEU A 916 -12.71 -26.08 -4.68
N GLU A 917 -11.84 -26.23 -5.67
CA GLU A 917 -12.21 -26.68 -7.02
C GLU A 917 -12.62 -28.17 -7.07
N THR A 918 -12.05 -29.00 -6.20
CA THR A 918 -12.29 -30.46 -6.20
C THR A 918 -13.56 -30.90 -5.46
N LYS A 919 -14.14 -30.07 -4.59
CA LYS A 919 -15.38 -30.39 -3.85
C LYS A 919 -16.64 -29.92 -4.58
N ASP A 920 -17.12 -30.70 -5.56
CA ASP A 920 -18.47 -30.59 -6.19
C ASP A 920 -18.94 -29.16 -6.60
N GLY A 921 -18.06 -28.16 -6.65
CA GLY A 921 -18.38 -26.75 -6.90
C GLY A 921 -18.99 -25.98 -5.71
N ASN A 922 -18.90 -26.48 -4.47
CA ASN A 922 -19.43 -25.76 -3.30
C ASN A 922 -18.36 -24.84 -2.68
N LEU A 923 -18.40 -23.55 -3.07
CA LEU A 923 -17.50 -22.51 -2.58
C LEU A 923 -17.82 -22.01 -1.16
N ASP A 924 -18.90 -22.46 -0.53
CA ASP A 924 -19.32 -21.91 0.77
C ASP A 924 -18.65 -22.58 1.98
N TYR A 925 -18.17 -23.83 1.87
CA TYR A 925 -17.48 -24.49 2.98
C TYR A 925 -16.66 -25.72 2.58
N GLY A 926 -15.64 -26.01 3.37
CA GLY A 926 -14.66 -27.06 3.13
C GLY A 926 -14.12 -27.70 4.41
N GLU A 927 -13.43 -28.82 4.23
CA GLU A 927 -12.70 -29.46 5.33
C GLU A 927 -11.25 -29.54 4.89
N ILE A 928 -10.36 -28.95 5.68
CA ILE A 928 -8.92 -29.06 5.45
C ILE A 928 -8.38 -30.13 6.40
N VAL A 929 -7.60 -31.06 5.84
CA VAL A 929 -6.87 -32.09 6.60
C VAL A 929 -5.38 -31.85 6.35
N PRO A 930 -4.68 -31.12 7.24
CA PRO A 930 -3.29 -30.70 6.99
C PRO A 930 -2.30 -31.85 6.93
N ASP A 931 -2.57 -32.92 7.68
CA ASP A 931 -1.75 -34.14 7.69
C ASP A 931 -2.69 -35.35 7.70
N PRO A 932 -2.81 -36.09 6.58
CA PRO A 932 -3.67 -37.27 6.48
C PRO A 932 -3.32 -38.40 7.47
N GLN A 933 -2.16 -38.35 8.13
CA GLN A 933 -1.75 -39.34 9.14
C GLN A 933 -2.18 -38.94 10.56
N LYS A 934 -2.61 -37.70 10.76
CA LYS A 934 -3.10 -37.18 12.05
C LYS A 934 -4.61 -36.99 11.98
N PRO A 935 -5.32 -37.07 13.12
CA PRO A 935 -6.77 -36.85 13.17
C PRO A 935 -7.17 -35.36 13.10
N HIS A 936 -6.24 -34.46 12.79
CA HIS A 936 -6.47 -33.01 12.81
C HIS A 936 -7.24 -32.57 11.56
N ASN A 937 -8.28 -31.76 11.77
CA ASN A 937 -9.02 -31.12 10.70
C ASN A 937 -9.37 -29.67 11.06
N VAL A 938 -9.76 -28.92 10.03
CA VAL A 938 -10.19 -27.51 10.10
C VAL A 938 -11.52 -27.37 9.35
N ALA A 939 -12.47 -26.67 9.96
CA ALA A 939 -13.72 -26.31 9.34
C ALA A 939 -13.56 -24.99 8.60
N LEU A 940 -13.62 -24.99 7.27
CA LEU A 940 -13.54 -23.82 6.40
C LEU A 940 -14.94 -23.38 5.98
N PHE A 941 -15.23 -22.08 5.96
CA PHE A 941 -16.52 -21.53 5.52
C PHE A 941 -16.39 -20.09 4.97
N SER A 942 -17.24 -19.73 4.00
CA SER A 942 -17.29 -18.38 3.43
C SER A 942 -17.79 -17.38 4.48
N SER A 943 -17.22 -16.17 4.47
CA SER A 943 -17.48 -15.15 5.49
C SER A 943 -18.51 -14.13 5.03
N GLY A 944 -19.78 -14.51 4.91
CA GLY A 944 -20.88 -13.56 4.62
C GLY A 944 -20.62 -12.62 3.44
N TRP A 945 -20.26 -11.36 3.71
CA TRP A 945 -19.94 -10.33 2.72
C TRP A 945 -18.52 -10.42 2.11
N GLY A 946 -17.67 -11.31 2.61
CA GLY A 946 -16.27 -11.46 2.20
C GLY A 946 -15.34 -10.92 3.27
N ASP A 947 -14.37 -10.11 2.87
CA ASP A 947 -13.36 -9.53 3.76
C ASP A 947 -13.99 -8.60 4.79
N GLY A 948 -13.47 -8.61 6.02
CA GLY A 948 -14.07 -7.86 7.11
C GLY A 948 -13.57 -8.25 8.50
N PHE A 949 -14.22 -7.71 9.53
CA PHE A 949 -13.94 -7.98 10.93
C PHE A 949 -15.14 -8.68 11.58
N TYR A 950 -14.92 -9.88 12.11
CA TYR A 950 -16.01 -10.74 12.58
C TYR A 950 -15.80 -11.17 14.02
N VAL A 951 -16.90 -11.18 14.78
CA VAL A 951 -16.90 -11.42 16.23
C VAL A 951 -17.38 -12.83 16.52
N SER A 952 -16.77 -13.47 17.53
CA SER A 952 -17.17 -14.79 17.98
C SER A 952 -17.73 -14.78 19.40
N TYR A 953 -18.70 -15.63 19.68
CA TYR A 953 -19.39 -15.70 20.97
C TYR A 953 -19.55 -17.15 21.46
N PHE A 954 -19.32 -17.37 22.75
CA PHE A 954 -19.67 -18.61 23.45
C PHE A 954 -21.10 -18.53 23.97
N GLY A 955 -21.90 -19.55 23.64
CA GLY A 955 -23.21 -19.77 24.25
C GLY A 955 -23.05 -20.69 25.46
N LEU A 956 -23.51 -20.22 26.63
CA LEU A 956 -23.41 -20.92 27.91
C LEU A 956 -24.76 -21.45 28.37
N ASN A 957 -24.79 -22.64 28.98
CA ASN A 957 -25.99 -23.15 29.67
C ASN A 957 -26.19 -22.46 31.04
N LYS A 958 -27.20 -22.88 31.81
CA LYS A 958 -27.53 -22.28 33.12
C LYS A 958 -26.44 -22.50 34.16
N GLU A 959 -25.62 -23.52 33.96
CA GLU A 959 -24.50 -23.92 34.80
C GLU A 959 -23.20 -23.19 34.42
N GLY A 960 -23.20 -22.41 33.32
CA GLY A 960 -22.04 -21.65 32.82
C GLY A 960 -21.10 -22.45 31.93
N GLU A 961 -21.52 -23.64 31.49
CA GLU A 961 -20.75 -24.52 30.61
C GLU A 961 -20.97 -24.16 29.14
N VAL A 962 -19.93 -24.28 28.32
CA VAL A 962 -19.98 -23.95 26.88
C VAL A 962 -20.78 -25.00 26.12
N VAL A 963 -21.87 -24.57 25.48
CA VAL A 963 -22.72 -25.43 24.64
C VAL A 963 -22.67 -25.05 23.16
N ARG A 964 -22.29 -23.81 22.83
CA ARG A 964 -22.12 -23.30 21.47
C ARG A 964 -20.90 -22.39 21.37
N LEU A 965 -20.26 -22.35 20.20
CA LEU A 965 -19.41 -21.25 19.76
C LEU A 965 -19.94 -20.79 18.41
N VAL A 966 -20.13 -19.48 18.22
CA VAL A 966 -20.59 -18.91 16.96
C VAL A 966 -19.67 -17.81 16.49
N THR A 967 -19.54 -17.65 15.17
CA THR A 967 -19.03 -16.43 14.55
C THR A 967 -20.16 -15.77 13.78
N ASP A 968 -20.36 -14.48 14.04
CA ASP A 968 -21.32 -13.63 13.34
C ASP A 968 -20.66 -12.92 12.16
N PHE A 969 -21.24 -13.05 10.97
CA PHE A 969 -20.77 -12.37 9.76
C PHE A 969 -21.49 -11.06 9.44
N GLY A 970 -22.36 -10.58 10.35
CA GLY A 970 -23.03 -9.28 10.20
C GLY A 970 -23.98 -9.22 8.99
N VAL A 971 -24.51 -10.37 8.58
CA VAL A 971 -25.43 -10.48 7.44
C VAL A 971 -26.89 -10.19 7.83
N ILE A 972 -27.26 -10.48 9.08
CA ILE A 972 -28.64 -10.36 9.61
C ILE A 972 -28.86 -9.00 10.29
#